data_AF-A0AAW9QB06-F1
#
_entry.id   AF-A0AAW9QB06-F1
#
_cell.length_a   1.000
_cell.length_b   1.000
_cell.length_c   1.000
_cell.angle_alpha   90.00
_cell.angle_beta   90.00
_cell.angle_gamma   90.00
#
_symmetry.space_group_name_H-M   'P 1'
#
loop_
_entity.id
_entity.type
_entity.pdbx_description
1 polymer ?
#
loop_
_entity_poly.entity_id
_entity_poly.type
_entity_poly.pdbx_seq_one_letter_code
_entity_poly.pdbx_strand_id
1 'polypeptide(L)'
;MKTTRPWHVLPTLIACATLAACGGDGNDAVDRSAFRAAGLVYAAPQTGTDAAGHPTVSVAVLAKDGVRTLTATAASAEAAAAISAKLVPGNLVDWVAGTEANRVVVAQEPAQTFNVVLSKGTSTNAQFDVARYGPEVSRNKDVPGPMVAAGWVYGKTDGTITVGDGNIVLADQAGRAYDKPIKRYEETYKIASDVKVFNVNTEDYASSAASDFASIPVTADYAYSTTSRQAAYLLFDRNHQEADKAKVVAIWYFTPKSTSDGKPVWDVPSQSPMLADKGNDPVSGQPYVAINATGVTNAPYTRSTEPFEMVKDTMYYVGDNEVASYLFRADMGTPNDKSDDKFIKIDAGWPNSGYQYWKNMELLGLDPRAVTDIWLTHGHGDHYGTVIEQIRMMDNAGKPIKLWASKEESSGIQQDQRGNLWNIAGALPASETEIRARTTDFYKYDEWYDYGNVQIMVIWAPGHTPGTTNMLFRVKNPVDGKFYTFGYHGGYGVGSLATPTATSGWLRLAFQSGFSYLQQTLDVDFVSPQHTNQFPIVEVYQALKAYNRDPANANRQLTMMDAMRSKVYDSPAVAGANLTSEFSNQLEKRRSVVSYATSDAANPSYKSIETSGPFKPGREAGPTVTATLLDGGRIIQGFVGPQNKNPAIPLLANGIVTATDQFTNDPAGYYVQVSVQVQDGYQGFLPDNLTQFSPGMNRSITYRGGPVESVHAKPGEVLRTRRLGSLAEAQAILATISQGRSVTMTLTPASEIVVPADVTQTFR
;
A
#
# COMPACT_ATOMS: atom_id res chain seq x y z
N MET A 1 -32.18 -15.32 64.43
CA MET A 1 -31.20 -16.15 65.17
C MET A 1 -30.53 -17.07 64.18
N LYS A 2 -29.19 -16.96 64.04
CA LYS A 2 -28.20 -18.00 63.70
C LYS A 2 -28.44 -18.86 62.42
N THR A 3 -27.52 -19.10 61.49
CA THR A 3 -26.10 -18.76 61.27
C THR A 3 -25.66 -19.52 60.00
N THR A 4 -24.94 -18.84 59.10
CA THR A 4 -23.73 -19.28 58.36
C THR A 4 -23.75 -20.58 57.51
N ARG A 5 -23.44 -20.47 56.21
CA ARG A 5 -22.08 -20.62 55.61
C ARG A 5 -22.10 -20.50 54.06
N PRO A 6 -20.95 -20.21 53.42
CA PRO A 6 -20.83 -19.47 52.17
C PRO A 6 -20.69 -20.35 50.92
N TRP A 7 -21.08 -19.81 49.77
CA TRP A 7 -20.78 -20.41 48.46
C TRP A 7 -19.47 -19.84 47.93
N HIS A 8 -18.56 -20.76 47.61
CA HIS A 8 -17.29 -20.49 46.97
C HIS A 8 -17.49 -19.95 45.55
N VAL A 9 -16.75 -18.90 45.24
CA VAL A 9 -16.50 -18.39 43.89
C VAL A 9 -15.64 -19.44 43.16
N LEU A 10 -16.17 -20.01 42.08
CA LEU A 10 -15.36 -20.67 41.04
C LEU A 10 -15.11 -19.67 39.90
N PRO A 11 -13.87 -19.51 39.43
CA PRO A 11 -13.57 -18.71 38.25
C PRO A 11 -13.96 -19.47 36.98
N THR A 12 -14.75 -18.80 36.13
CA THR A 12 -15.11 -19.26 34.79
C THR A 12 -13.85 -19.29 33.92
N LEU A 13 -13.34 -20.49 33.64
CA LEU A 13 -12.33 -20.75 32.64
C LEU A 13 -12.89 -20.38 31.25
N ILE A 14 -12.26 -19.39 30.62
CA ILE A 14 -12.45 -19.06 29.21
C ILE A 14 -11.94 -20.24 28.39
N ALA A 15 -12.84 -20.88 27.66
CA ALA A 15 -12.52 -21.94 26.72
C ALA A 15 -11.69 -21.36 25.56
N CYS A 16 -10.42 -21.75 25.48
CA CYS A 16 -9.64 -21.67 24.25
C CYS A 16 -10.36 -22.51 23.19
N ALA A 17 -10.88 -21.85 22.15
CA ALA A 17 -11.28 -22.53 20.92
C ALA A 17 -10.01 -23.02 20.22
N THR A 18 -9.62 -24.26 20.52
CA THR A 18 -8.71 -25.04 19.68
C THR A 18 -9.38 -25.24 18.33
N LEU A 19 -8.80 -24.64 17.28
CA LEU A 19 -9.08 -25.02 15.90
C LEU A 19 -8.86 -26.53 15.75
N ALA A 20 -9.95 -27.27 15.60
CA ALA A 20 -9.92 -28.67 15.25
C ALA A 20 -9.33 -28.78 13.83
N ALA A 21 -8.05 -29.09 13.77
CA ALA A 21 -7.46 -29.74 12.62
C ALA A 21 -8.28 -31.01 12.35
N CYS A 22 -8.91 -31.09 11.18
CA CYS A 22 -9.37 -32.38 10.67
C CYS A 22 -8.10 -33.20 10.39
N GLY A 23 -7.73 -34.02 11.37
CA GLY A 23 -6.67 -35.02 11.26
C GLY A 23 -7.08 -36.10 10.28
N GLY A 24 -6.50 -36.04 9.08
CA GLY A 24 -6.15 -37.25 8.36
C GLY A 24 -4.77 -37.67 8.84
N ASP A 25 -4.67 -38.83 9.49
CA ASP A 25 -3.41 -39.52 9.78
C ASP A 25 -2.80 -40.12 8.49
N GLY A 26 -2.58 -39.26 7.49
CA GLY A 26 -1.80 -39.54 6.30
C GLY A 26 -0.39 -39.02 6.52
N ASN A 27 0.56 -39.93 6.75
CA ASN A 27 1.97 -39.63 6.87
C ASN A 27 2.55 -39.30 5.47
N ASP A 28 2.07 -38.21 4.85
CA ASP A 28 2.65 -37.65 3.63
C ASP A 28 3.90 -36.86 4.03
N ALA A 29 4.99 -37.57 4.28
CA ALA A 29 6.29 -36.95 4.46
C ALA A 29 6.62 -36.13 3.21
N VAL A 30 6.89 -34.82 3.37
CA VAL A 30 7.33 -33.94 2.28
C VAL A 30 8.50 -34.62 1.54
N ASP A 31 8.39 -34.79 0.21
CA ASP A 31 9.47 -35.36 -0.59
C ASP A 31 10.63 -34.36 -0.71
N ARG A 32 11.54 -34.43 0.24
CA ARG A 32 12.72 -33.56 0.29
C ARG A 32 13.74 -33.88 -0.81
N SER A 33 13.62 -35.02 -1.49
CA SER A 33 14.47 -35.33 -2.66
C SER A 33 14.12 -34.44 -3.86
N ALA A 34 12.91 -33.86 -3.87
CA ALA A 34 12.48 -32.89 -4.86
C ALA A 34 12.99 -31.47 -4.58
N PHE A 35 13.56 -31.18 -3.40
CA PHE A 35 14.05 -29.83 -3.10
C PHE A 35 15.14 -29.41 -4.08
N ARG A 36 15.01 -28.18 -4.59
CA ARG A 36 16.10 -27.52 -5.30
C ARG A 36 17.23 -27.25 -4.33
N ALA A 37 18.46 -27.31 -4.82
CA ALA A 37 19.62 -26.85 -4.08
C ALA A 37 19.69 -25.32 -4.13
N ALA A 38 20.36 -24.70 -3.16
CA ALA A 38 20.50 -23.26 -3.08
C ALA A 38 21.89 -22.85 -2.57
N GLY A 39 22.33 -21.67 -2.98
CA GLY A 39 23.68 -21.16 -2.71
C GLY A 39 23.87 -19.73 -3.19
N LEU A 40 24.82 -19.02 -2.58
CA LEU A 40 25.12 -17.64 -2.93
C LEU A 40 26.21 -17.57 -4.00
N VAL A 41 25.94 -16.88 -5.11
CA VAL A 41 26.90 -16.64 -6.19
C VAL A 41 27.99 -15.70 -5.68
N TYR A 42 29.26 -16.11 -5.81
CA TYR A 42 30.40 -15.31 -5.32
C TYR A 42 31.40 -14.90 -6.41
N ALA A 43 31.16 -15.28 -7.66
CA ALA A 43 31.93 -14.80 -8.80
C ALA A 43 31.02 -14.68 -10.04
N ALA A 44 31.42 -13.83 -11.00
CA ALA A 44 30.70 -13.70 -12.26
C ALA A 44 30.67 -15.06 -13.00
N PRO A 45 29.53 -15.46 -13.58
CA PRO A 45 29.43 -16.71 -14.33
C PRO A 45 30.42 -16.71 -15.50
N GLN A 46 31.06 -17.85 -15.74
CA GLN A 46 32.02 -18.02 -16.83
C GLN A 46 31.39 -18.86 -17.94
N THR A 47 31.43 -18.38 -19.18
CA THR A 47 31.01 -19.15 -20.35
C THR A 47 32.20 -19.89 -20.95
N GLY A 48 31.96 -21.09 -21.47
CA GLY A 48 32.99 -21.90 -22.13
C GLY A 48 32.38 -22.98 -23.00
N THR A 49 33.18 -23.98 -23.36
CA THR A 49 32.71 -25.16 -24.09
C THR A 49 33.15 -26.44 -23.40
N ASP A 50 32.31 -27.46 -23.39
CA ASP A 50 32.71 -28.80 -22.94
C ASP A 50 33.61 -29.50 -23.98
N ALA A 51 34.07 -30.72 -23.66
CA ALA A 51 34.94 -31.51 -24.53
C ALA A 51 34.27 -31.91 -25.86
N ALA A 52 32.94 -31.87 -25.93
CA ALA A 52 32.16 -32.13 -27.14
C ALA A 52 31.85 -30.84 -27.94
N GLY A 53 32.31 -29.68 -27.47
CA GLY A 53 32.09 -28.38 -28.11
C GLY A 53 30.76 -27.72 -27.76
N HIS A 54 29.99 -28.25 -26.81
CA HIS A 54 28.74 -27.63 -26.39
C HIS A 54 29.00 -26.43 -25.48
N PRO A 55 28.24 -25.33 -25.62
CA PRO A 55 28.33 -24.18 -24.71
C PRO A 55 28.06 -24.58 -23.26
N THR A 56 28.83 -24.02 -22.33
CA THR A 56 28.69 -24.26 -20.88
C THR A 56 28.68 -22.95 -20.11
N VAL A 57 27.99 -22.94 -18.98
CA VAL A 57 28.02 -21.86 -17.99
C VAL A 57 28.51 -22.42 -16.66
N SER A 58 29.63 -21.90 -16.17
CA SER A 58 30.18 -22.23 -14.87
C SER A 58 29.81 -21.16 -13.85
N VAL A 59 29.20 -21.57 -12.73
CA VAL A 59 28.68 -20.68 -11.69
C VAL A 59 29.31 -21.06 -10.36
N ALA A 60 30.08 -20.14 -9.79
CA ALA A 60 30.73 -20.33 -8.50
C ALA A 60 29.77 -19.95 -7.36
N VAL A 61 29.46 -20.91 -6.48
CA VAL A 61 28.49 -20.72 -5.39
C VAL A 61 29.04 -21.17 -4.02
N LEU A 62 28.55 -20.51 -2.98
CA LEU A 62 28.69 -20.89 -1.58
C LEU A 62 27.40 -21.61 -1.17
N ALA A 63 27.39 -22.94 -1.17
CA ALA A 63 26.21 -23.76 -0.96
C ALA A 63 26.19 -24.45 0.41
N LYS A 64 25.04 -25.00 0.82
CA LYS A 64 24.89 -25.71 2.11
C LYS A 64 25.82 -26.93 2.27
N ASP A 65 26.47 -27.37 1.21
CA ASP A 65 27.40 -28.49 1.17
C ASP A 65 28.85 -28.06 0.86
N GLY A 66 29.11 -26.76 0.81
CA GLY A 66 30.44 -26.15 0.68
C GLY A 66 30.59 -25.20 -0.51
N VAL A 67 31.83 -24.80 -0.79
CA VAL A 67 32.19 -24.02 -1.98
C VAL A 67 32.13 -24.93 -3.20
N ARG A 68 31.44 -24.49 -4.26
CA ARG A 68 31.14 -25.29 -5.46
C ARG A 68 31.33 -24.45 -6.71
N THR A 69 31.79 -25.08 -7.79
CA THR A 69 31.68 -24.54 -9.15
C THR A 69 30.73 -25.42 -9.92
N LEU A 70 29.51 -24.94 -10.12
CA LEU A 70 28.45 -25.63 -10.83
C LEU A 70 28.63 -25.44 -12.33
N THR A 71 28.30 -26.45 -13.14
CA THR A 71 28.31 -26.34 -14.61
C THR A 71 26.95 -26.70 -15.18
N ALA A 72 26.42 -25.81 -16.01
CA ALA A 72 25.24 -26.03 -16.84
C ALA A 72 25.69 -26.14 -18.31
N THR A 73 25.45 -27.29 -18.96
CA THR A 73 25.70 -27.48 -20.39
C THR A 73 24.48 -27.02 -21.18
N ALA A 74 24.62 -25.91 -21.90
CA ALA A 74 23.54 -25.27 -22.64
C ALA A 74 23.43 -25.84 -24.06
N ALA A 75 22.22 -25.87 -24.61
CA ALA A 75 21.97 -26.35 -25.97
C ALA A 75 22.50 -25.39 -27.06
N SER A 76 22.71 -24.12 -26.74
CA SER A 76 23.23 -23.10 -27.67
C SER A 76 23.92 -21.96 -26.92
N ALA A 77 24.58 -21.07 -27.65
CA ALA A 77 25.22 -19.89 -27.09
C ALA A 77 24.19 -18.90 -26.52
N GLU A 78 23.01 -18.78 -27.15
CA GLU A 78 21.89 -17.97 -26.67
C GLU A 78 21.32 -18.53 -25.36
N ALA A 79 21.19 -19.85 -25.26
CA ALA A 79 20.77 -20.50 -24.03
C ALA A 79 21.81 -20.28 -22.90
N ALA A 80 23.11 -20.37 -23.20
CA ALA A 80 24.17 -20.05 -22.26
C ALA A 80 24.11 -18.58 -21.79
N ALA A 81 23.90 -17.64 -22.72
CA ALA A 81 23.71 -16.23 -22.40
C ALA A 81 22.48 -16.02 -21.49
N ALA A 82 21.35 -16.64 -21.81
CA ALA A 82 20.13 -16.57 -21.02
C ALA A 82 20.29 -17.12 -19.59
N ILE A 83 21.03 -18.23 -19.42
CA ILE A 83 21.37 -18.78 -18.09
C ILE A 83 22.19 -17.76 -17.28
N SER A 84 23.17 -17.11 -17.90
CA SER A 84 24.06 -16.16 -17.22
C SER A 84 23.44 -14.78 -16.95
N ALA A 85 22.41 -14.38 -17.70
CA ALA A 85 21.96 -12.98 -17.77
C ALA A 85 21.53 -12.38 -16.43
N LYS A 86 21.01 -13.20 -15.50
CA LYS A 86 20.53 -12.76 -14.18
C LYS A 86 21.48 -13.10 -13.03
N LEU A 87 22.60 -13.77 -13.32
CA LEU A 87 23.52 -14.25 -12.30
C LEU A 87 24.59 -13.20 -12.02
N VAL A 88 24.48 -12.55 -10.86
CA VAL A 88 25.49 -11.62 -10.36
C VAL A 88 26.00 -12.06 -8.99
N PRO A 89 27.26 -11.75 -8.64
CA PRO A 89 27.77 -11.95 -7.29
C PRO A 89 26.85 -11.29 -6.25
N GLY A 90 26.56 -12.02 -5.17
CA GLY A 90 25.63 -11.62 -4.12
C GLY A 90 24.18 -12.09 -4.33
N ASN A 91 23.86 -12.73 -5.45
CA ASN A 91 22.57 -13.40 -5.60
C ASN A 91 22.55 -14.71 -4.83
N LEU A 92 21.55 -14.89 -3.97
CA LEU A 92 21.15 -16.21 -3.49
C LEU A 92 20.29 -16.84 -4.59
N VAL A 93 20.77 -17.96 -5.14
CA VAL A 93 20.09 -18.65 -6.24
C VAL A 93 19.73 -20.08 -5.87
N ASP A 94 18.71 -20.61 -6.53
CA ASP A 94 18.39 -22.03 -6.51
C ASP A 94 18.64 -22.71 -7.86
N TRP A 95 18.79 -24.04 -7.84
CA TRP A 95 18.94 -24.86 -9.04
C TRP A 95 18.49 -26.30 -8.82
N VAL A 96 18.20 -27.01 -9.91
CA VAL A 96 17.99 -28.47 -9.86
C VAL A 96 19.34 -29.15 -10.07
N ALA A 97 19.78 -29.94 -9.09
CA ALA A 97 21.04 -30.67 -9.16
C ALA A 97 20.98 -31.79 -10.22
N GLY A 98 22.06 -31.95 -10.98
CA GLY A 98 22.24 -33.05 -11.91
C GLY A 98 22.59 -34.36 -11.21
N THR A 99 22.65 -35.45 -11.98
CA THR A 99 23.04 -36.79 -11.49
C THR A 99 24.52 -36.89 -11.13
N GLU A 100 25.36 -36.07 -11.77
CA GLU A 100 26.78 -35.94 -11.47
C GLU A 100 27.05 -34.78 -10.51
N ALA A 101 28.09 -34.91 -9.70
CA ALA A 101 28.53 -33.84 -8.80
C ALA A 101 28.81 -32.55 -9.59
N ASN A 102 28.36 -31.42 -9.05
CA ASN A 102 28.51 -30.08 -9.64
C ASN A 102 27.83 -29.87 -11.00
N ARG A 103 26.99 -30.78 -11.49
CA ARG A 103 26.17 -30.54 -12.68
C ARG A 103 24.81 -29.95 -12.31
N VAL A 104 24.28 -29.13 -13.22
CA VAL A 104 22.97 -28.50 -13.10
C VAL A 104 22.08 -28.98 -14.24
N VAL A 105 20.82 -29.29 -13.91
CA VAL A 105 19.81 -29.56 -14.92
C VAL A 105 19.40 -28.23 -15.56
N VAL A 106 19.64 -28.10 -16.86
CA VAL A 106 19.19 -26.92 -17.62
C VAL A 106 17.68 -27.00 -17.80
N ALA A 107 16.99 -25.93 -17.39
CA ALA A 107 15.54 -25.83 -17.52
C ALA A 107 15.14 -25.69 -19.00
N GLN A 108 13.89 -26.05 -19.31
CA GLN A 108 13.34 -25.88 -20.66
C GLN A 108 13.41 -24.42 -21.13
N GLU A 109 13.09 -23.49 -20.22
CA GLU A 109 13.39 -22.07 -20.33
C GLU A 109 14.78 -21.83 -19.72
N PRO A 110 15.84 -21.61 -20.52
CA PRO A 110 17.21 -21.55 -19.99
C PRO A 110 17.41 -20.50 -18.89
N ALA A 111 16.67 -19.39 -18.96
CA ALA A 111 16.68 -18.32 -17.96
C ALA A 111 16.13 -18.73 -16.57
N GLN A 112 15.48 -19.89 -16.45
CA GLN A 112 14.95 -20.44 -15.18
C GLN A 112 15.85 -21.54 -14.58
N THR A 113 16.98 -21.85 -15.24
CA THR A 113 17.97 -22.83 -14.77
C THR A 113 18.45 -22.50 -13.36
N PHE A 114 18.71 -21.20 -13.12
CA PHE A 114 18.91 -20.63 -11.80
C PHE A 114 17.85 -19.58 -11.53
N ASN A 115 17.16 -19.66 -10.39
CA ASN A 115 16.23 -18.61 -9.97
C ASN A 115 16.87 -17.78 -8.86
N VAL A 116 16.75 -16.46 -8.98
CA VAL A 116 17.21 -15.54 -7.94
C VAL A 116 16.15 -15.48 -6.85
N VAL A 117 16.51 -15.93 -5.65
CA VAL A 117 15.66 -15.91 -4.45
C VAL A 117 15.80 -14.56 -3.76
N LEU A 118 17.04 -14.16 -3.44
CA LEU A 118 17.40 -12.85 -2.88
C LEU A 118 18.60 -12.27 -3.63
N SER A 119 18.73 -10.95 -3.65
CA SER A 119 19.82 -10.27 -4.37
C SER A 119 20.51 -9.23 -3.49
N LYS A 120 21.69 -9.56 -2.96
CA LYS A 120 22.54 -8.59 -2.25
C LYS A 120 23.22 -7.64 -3.23
N GLY A 121 23.68 -8.18 -4.36
CA GLY A 121 24.41 -7.45 -5.40
C GLY A 121 25.52 -6.56 -4.80
N THR A 122 25.64 -5.33 -5.32
CA THR A 122 26.50 -4.28 -4.73
C THR A 122 25.72 -3.35 -3.79
N SER A 123 24.46 -3.65 -3.49
CA SER A 123 23.60 -2.78 -2.69
C SER A 123 24.12 -2.68 -1.26
N THR A 124 24.24 -1.46 -0.72
CA THR A 124 24.51 -1.23 0.70
C THR A 124 23.24 -1.36 1.55
N ASN A 125 22.06 -1.42 0.92
CA ASN A 125 20.79 -1.46 1.60
C ASN A 125 20.60 -2.82 2.31
N ALA A 126 19.90 -2.78 3.45
CA ALA A 126 19.50 -3.98 4.16
C ALA A 126 18.34 -4.69 3.43
N GLN A 127 18.30 -6.01 3.54
CA GLN A 127 17.22 -6.85 3.05
C GLN A 127 16.69 -7.71 4.18
N PHE A 128 15.37 -7.85 4.20
CA PHE A 128 14.65 -8.52 5.26
C PHE A 128 13.69 -9.52 4.66
N ASP A 129 13.57 -10.64 5.35
CA ASP A 129 12.69 -11.73 4.98
C ASP A 129 12.36 -12.57 6.21
N VAL A 130 11.13 -13.06 6.30
CA VAL A 130 10.66 -13.90 7.41
C VAL A 130 10.72 -15.36 6.99
N ALA A 131 10.99 -16.29 7.91
CA ALA A 131 11.23 -17.68 7.49
C ALA A 131 10.04 -18.29 6.74
N ARG A 132 8.82 -18.05 7.23
CA ARG A 132 7.64 -18.76 6.72
C ARG A 132 7.09 -18.16 5.43
N TYR A 133 7.32 -16.89 5.11
CA TYR A 133 6.63 -16.16 4.04
C TYR A 133 7.59 -15.25 3.29
N GLY A 134 7.30 -14.95 2.03
CA GLY A 134 8.15 -14.12 1.18
C GLY A 134 9.03 -14.97 0.25
N PRO A 135 10.23 -14.48 -0.14
CA PRO A 135 11.19 -15.23 -0.92
C PRO A 135 11.52 -16.61 -0.32
N GLU A 136 11.43 -17.64 -1.13
CA GLU A 136 11.79 -19.00 -0.74
C GLU A 136 12.41 -19.74 -1.93
N VAL A 137 13.10 -20.84 -1.65
CA VAL A 137 13.63 -21.69 -2.73
C VAL A 137 12.47 -22.17 -3.60
N SER A 138 12.63 -22.06 -4.91
CA SER A 138 11.55 -22.30 -5.86
C SER A 138 11.04 -23.73 -5.80
N ARG A 139 9.73 -23.89 -6.02
CA ARG A 139 9.04 -25.18 -6.11
C ARG A 139 9.66 -26.07 -7.19
N ASN A 140 9.68 -27.39 -6.95
CA ASN A 140 10.11 -28.39 -7.92
C ASN A 140 9.36 -29.71 -7.71
N LYS A 141 8.98 -30.37 -8.81
CA LYS A 141 8.15 -31.60 -8.80
C LYS A 141 6.95 -31.48 -7.86
N ASP A 142 6.25 -30.35 -7.94
CA ASP A 142 5.11 -29.98 -7.11
C ASP A 142 5.38 -29.78 -5.60
N VAL A 143 6.63 -29.89 -5.14
CA VAL A 143 7.02 -29.71 -3.74
C VAL A 143 7.54 -28.28 -3.50
N PRO A 144 6.99 -27.51 -2.54
CA PRO A 144 7.53 -26.21 -2.16
C PRO A 144 8.97 -26.35 -1.67
N GLY A 145 9.85 -25.43 -2.10
CA GLY A 145 11.25 -25.48 -1.72
C GLY A 145 11.51 -24.99 -0.28
N PRO A 146 12.74 -25.18 0.21
CA PRO A 146 13.13 -24.70 1.53
C PRO A 146 12.91 -23.20 1.76
N MET A 147 12.57 -22.89 3.01
CA MET A 147 12.42 -21.52 3.50
C MET A 147 13.74 -20.75 3.47
N VAL A 148 13.64 -19.42 3.41
CA VAL A 148 14.75 -18.47 3.55
C VAL A 148 14.34 -17.41 4.58
N ALA A 149 15.33 -16.84 5.28
CA ALA A 149 15.12 -15.64 6.11
C ALA A 149 16.30 -14.69 5.94
N ALA A 150 16.08 -13.40 6.16
CA ALA A 150 17.08 -12.37 6.03
C ALA A 150 16.86 -11.24 7.03
N GLY A 151 17.94 -10.65 7.52
CA GLY A 151 17.86 -9.47 8.38
C GLY A 151 19.13 -9.19 9.15
N TRP A 152 19.04 -8.28 10.12
CA TRP A 152 20.15 -8.01 11.02
C TRP A 152 20.25 -9.06 12.11
N VAL A 153 21.47 -9.52 12.41
CA VAL A 153 21.76 -10.49 13.45
C VAL A 153 21.79 -9.80 14.80
N TYR A 154 20.88 -10.15 15.70
CA TYR A 154 20.75 -9.57 17.05
C TYR A 154 21.10 -10.52 18.19
N GLY A 155 21.20 -11.82 17.90
CA GLY A 155 21.51 -12.80 18.92
C GLY A 155 21.97 -14.11 18.32
N LYS A 156 22.80 -14.82 19.07
CA LYS A 156 23.16 -16.21 18.79
C LYS A 156 23.47 -16.95 20.09
N THR A 157 23.13 -18.22 20.14
CA THR A 157 23.50 -19.18 21.18
C THR A 157 24.06 -20.44 20.52
N ASP A 158 24.54 -21.42 21.30
CA ASP A 158 25.10 -22.67 20.75
C ASP A 158 24.15 -23.45 19.82
N GLY A 159 22.84 -23.14 19.81
CA GLY A 159 21.86 -23.80 18.93
C GLY A 159 20.86 -22.87 18.25
N THR A 160 20.98 -21.54 18.39
CA THR A 160 20.02 -20.59 17.82
C THR A 160 20.66 -19.34 17.23
N ILE A 161 19.99 -18.72 16.27
CA ILE A 161 20.30 -17.40 15.71
C ILE A 161 19.03 -16.56 15.66
N THR A 162 19.16 -15.27 15.99
CA THR A 162 18.07 -14.30 15.99
C THR A 162 18.34 -13.24 14.92
N VAL A 163 17.39 -13.05 14.00
CA VAL A 163 17.45 -12.04 12.95
C VAL A 163 16.18 -11.21 12.87
N GLY A 164 16.28 -9.94 12.47
CA GLY A 164 15.12 -9.09 12.28
C GLY A 164 15.44 -7.70 11.73
N ASP A 165 14.40 -6.87 11.65
CA ASP A 165 14.47 -5.47 11.19
C ASP A 165 14.96 -4.48 12.26
N GLY A 166 15.21 -4.96 13.47
CA GLY A 166 15.71 -4.12 14.57
C GLY A 166 14.73 -3.10 15.12
N ASN A 167 13.48 -3.08 14.67
CA ASN A 167 12.47 -2.17 15.19
C ASN A 167 12.03 -2.66 16.60
N ILE A 168 12.08 -1.74 17.56
CA ILE A 168 11.76 -2.01 18.96
C ILE A 168 10.82 -0.94 19.50
N VAL A 169 9.69 -1.37 20.05
CA VAL A 169 8.69 -0.47 20.65
C VAL A 169 8.73 -0.62 22.17
N LEU A 170 9.06 0.47 22.85
CA LEU A 170 9.27 0.50 24.31
C LEU A 170 8.06 1.03 25.09
N ALA A 171 7.25 1.89 24.48
CA ALA A 171 6.08 2.50 25.09
C ALA A 171 4.99 2.73 24.03
N ASP A 172 3.74 2.90 24.48
CA ASP A 172 2.68 3.38 23.60
C ASP A 172 2.78 4.88 23.34
N GLN A 173 1.88 5.41 22.50
CA GLN A 173 1.93 6.82 22.12
C GLN A 173 1.61 7.81 23.25
N ALA A 174 1.02 7.36 24.37
CA ALA A 174 0.87 8.18 25.56
C ALA A 174 2.11 8.13 26.48
N GLY A 175 3.17 7.43 26.07
CA GLY A 175 4.44 7.32 26.81
C GLY A 175 4.46 6.25 27.90
N ARG A 176 3.45 5.37 27.97
CA ARG A 176 3.44 4.28 28.97
C ARG A 176 4.23 3.10 28.47
N ALA A 177 5.25 2.71 29.23
CA ALA A 177 6.10 1.57 28.93
C ALA A 177 5.30 0.28 28.74
N TYR A 178 5.79 -0.60 27.88
CA TYR A 178 5.37 -2.01 27.86
C TYR A 178 6.16 -2.80 28.90
N ASP A 179 5.54 -3.85 29.46
CA ASP A 179 6.21 -4.74 30.41
C ASP A 179 7.48 -5.37 29.83
N LYS A 180 7.47 -5.59 28.50
CA LYS A 180 8.62 -6.03 27.72
C LYS A 180 8.67 -5.24 26.41
N PRO A 181 9.87 -4.89 25.92
CA PRO A 181 10.02 -4.35 24.59
C PRO A 181 9.38 -5.24 23.52
N ILE A 182 8.66 -4.63 22.59
CA ILE A 182 8.05 -5.34 21.46
C ILE A 182 9.05 -5.34 20.31
N LYS A 183 9.45 -6.52 19.83
CA LYS A 183 10.30 -6.71 18.65
C LYS A 183 9.48 -7.43 17.58
N ARG A 184 8.80 -6.65 16.75
CA ARG A 184 7.68 -7.16 15.94
C ARG A 184 8.13 -8.04 14.76
N TYR A 185 9.26 -7.68 14.15
CA TYR A 185 9.79 -8.32 12.95
C TYR A 185 11.13 -9.01 13.24
N GLU A 186 11.21 -9.69 14.38
CA GLU A 186 12.37 -10.45 14.81
C GLU A 186 11.99 -11.91 15.08
N GLU A 187 12.78 -12.84 14.55
CA GLU A 187 12.57 -14.28 14.69
C GLU A 187 13.84 -14.97 15.16
N THR A 188 13.68 -16.01 15.98
CA THR A 188 14.79 -16.83 16.49
C THR A 188 14.64 -18.26 15.98
N TYR A 189 15.68 -18.74 15.31
CA TYR A 189 15.66 -20.02 14.62
C TYR A 189 16.63 -21.01 15.24
N LYS A 190 16.28 -22.30 15.18
CA LYS A 190 17.16 -23.40 15.53
C LYS A 190 18.18 -23.64 14.42
N ILE A 191 19.36 -24.08 14.80
CA ILE A 191 20.46 -24.32 13.87
C ILE A 191 20.77 -25.81 13.80
N ALA A 192 21.09 -26.31 12.60
CA ALA A 192 21.57 -27.66 12.40
C ALA A 192 23.00 -27.80 12.95
N SER A 193 23.33 -28.97 13.52
CA SER A 193 24.67 -29.21 14.09
C SER A 193 25.80 -29.13 13.06
N ASP A 194 25.47 -29.29 11.78
CA ASP A 194 26.37 -29.28 10.64
C ASP A 194 26.19 -28.06 9.72
N VAL A 195 25.55 -26.99 10.23
CA VAL A 195 25.33 -25.73 9.51
C VAL A 195 26.60 -25.24 8.80
N LYS A 196 26.46 -24.83 7.54
CA LYS A 196 27.55 -24.16 6.82
C LYS A 196 27.46 -22.66 6.97
N VAL A 197 28.56 -22.05 7.35
CA VAL A 197 28.64 -20.61 7.54
C VAL A 197 29.64 -20.05 6.56
N PHE A 198 29.30 -18.92 5.95
CA PHE A 198 30.15 -18.24 4.98
C PHE A 198 30.28 -16.76 5.35
N ASN A 199 31.51 -16.27 5.31
CA ASN A 199 31.78 -14.84 5.28
C ASN A 199 31.74 -14.37 3.83
N VAL A 200 30.75 -13.54 3.50
CA VAL A 200 30.58 -13.00 2.15
C VAL A 200 31.13 -11.59 2.11
N ASN A 201 32.27 -11.41 1.44
CA ASN A 201 32.86 -10.10 1.26
C ASN A 201 32.13 -9.38 0.09
N THR A 202 31.34 -8.36 0.39
CA THR A 202 30.56 -7.62 -0.60
C THR A 202 31.37 -6.55 -1.34
N GLU A 203 32.58 -6.22 -0.87
CA GLU A 203 33.54 -5.37 -1.60
C GLU A 203 34.31 -6.18 -2.64
N ASP A 204 34.61 -7.45 -2.32
CA ASP A 204 35.21 -8.42 -3.23
C ASP A 204 34.63 -9.82 -3.00
N TYR A 205 33.60 -10.15 -3.76
CA TYR A 205 32.92 -11.43 -3.64
C TYR A 205 33.84 -12.64 -3.88
N ALA A 206 34.90 -12.50 -4.69
CA ALA A 206 35.85 -13.58 -4.94
C ALA A 206 36.67 -13.95 -3.70
N SER A 207 36.80 -13.01 -2.74
CA SER A 207 37.43 -13.21 -1.44
C SER A 207 36.49 -13.80 -0.37
N SER A 208 35.25 -14.16 -0.74
CA SER A 208 34.32 -14.83 0.17
C SER A 208 34.77 -16.26 0.49
N ALA A 209 34.56 -16.71 1.73
CA ALA A 209 35.08 -18.00 2.19
C ALA A 209 34.17 -18.68 3.22
N ALA A 210 34.42 -19.97 3.43
CA ALA A 210 33.85 -20.69 4.57
C ALA A 210 34.31 -20.04 5.88
N SER A 211 33.40 -20.02 6.85
CA SER A 211 33.57 -19.47 8.18
C SER A 211 32.94 -20.43 9.20
N ASP A 212 32.91 -20.03 10.46
CA ASP A 212 32.25 -20.78 11.52
C ASP A 212 31.16 -19.93 12.20
N PHE A 213 30.25 -20.62 12.89
CA PHE A 213 29.13 -19.99 13.57
C PHE A 213 29.57 -19.07 14.73
N ALA A 214 30.72 -19.37 15.35
CA ALA A 214 31.28 -18.55 16.42
C ALA A 214 31.74 -17.18 15.88
N SER A 215 32.20 -17.12 14.63
CA SER A 215 32.75 -15.94 13.95
C SER A 215 31.71 -14.96 13.43
N ILE A 216 30.42 -15.33 13.37
CA ILE A 216 29.35 -14.43 12.94
C ILE A 216 29.26 -13.26 13.93
N PRO A 217 29.45 -12.00 13.49
CA PRO A 217 29.26 -10.85 14.37
C PRO A 217 27.79 -10.71 14.77
N VAL A 218 27.55 -10.11 15.93
CA VAL A 218 26.19 -9.69 16.33
C VAL A 218 26.14 -8.16 16.27
N THR A 219 24.99 -7.62 15.87
CA THR A 219 24.71 -6.18 15.95
C THR A 219 24.76 -5.76 17.42
N ALA A 220 25.49 -4.69 17.72
CA ALA A 220 25.87 -4.36 19.09
C ALA A 220 24.66 -4.15 20.01
N ASP A 221 23.64 -3.45 19.51
CA ASP A 221 22.41 -3.14 20.22
C ASP A 221 21.29 -2.77 19.22
N TYR A 222 20.12 -2.45 19.75
CA TYR A 222 18.95 -2.01 18.99
C TYR A 222 18.91 -0.49 18.76
N ALA A 223 19.88 0.28 19.26
CA ALA A 223 19.85 1.74 19.13
C ALA A 223 19.90 2.12 17.65
N TYR A 224 19.00 3.00 17.21
CA TYR A 224 19.00 3.45 15.81
C TYR A 224 20.30 4.16 15.44
N SER A 225 21.01 4.77 16.40
CA SER A 225 22.35 5.34 16.23
C SER A 225 23.43 4.32 15.89
N THR A 226 23.22 3.03 16.20
CA THR A 226 24.10 1.94 15.77
C THR A 226 23.85 1.67 14.30
N THR A 227 24.60 2.36 13.45
CA THR A 227 24.45 2.30 11.98
C THR A 227 25.12 1.09 11.37
N SER A 228 26.25 0.62 11.90
CA SER A 228 26.93 -0.59 11.40
C SER A 228 26.27 -1.85 11.95
N ARG A 229 25.43 -2.51 11.14
CA ARG A 229 24.62 -3.67 11.52
C ARG A 229 25.01 -4.92 10.75
N GLN A 230 25.17 -6.04 11.47
CA GLN A 230 25.52 -7.31 10.82
C GLN A 230 24.30 -7.88 10.12
N ALA A 231 24.32 -8.02 8.81
CA ALA A 231 23.26 -8.67 8.04
C ALA A 231 23.63 -10.12 7.70
N ALA A 232 22.62 -10.98 7.58
CA ALA A 232 22.78 -12.35 7.10
C ALA A 232 21.56 -12.86 6.32
N TYR A 233 21.81 -13.82 5.44
CA TYR A 233 20.78 -14.71 4.88
C TYR A 233 20.88 -16.08 5.53
N LEU A 234 19.73 -16.71 5.76
CA LEU A 234 19.58 -18.01 6.37
C LEU A 234 18.79 -18.94 5.44
N LEU A 235 19.31 -20.14 5.20
CA LEU A 235 18.61 -21.21 4.47
C LEU A 235 18.20 -22.31 5.43
N PHE A 236 16.98 -22.81 5.29
CA PHE A 236 16.43 -23.88 6.13
C PHE A 236 16.50 -25.25 5.45
N ASP A 237 16.36 -26.33 6.23
CA ASP A 237 16.26 -27.71 5.73
C ASP A 237 14.83 -28.15 5.39
N ARG A 238 13.85 -27.26 5.57
CA ARG A 238 12.41 -27.51 5.39
C ARG A 238 11.75 -26.36 4.67
N ASN A 239 10.62 -26.66 4.05
CA ASN A 239 9.70 -25.67 3.49
C ASN A 239 8.69 -25.18 4.55
N HIS A 240 7.82 -24.26 4.16
CA HIS A 240 6.83 -23.64 5.05
C HIS A 240 5.81 -24.62 5.68
N GLN A 241 5.63 -25.83 5.12
CA GLN A 241 4.70 -26.83 5.65
C GLN A 241 5.24 -27.51 6.92
N GLU A 242 6.55 -27.50 7.12
CA GLU A 242 7.23 -28.07 8.29
C GLU A 242 8.01 -27.00 9.09
N ALA A 243 7.57 -25.74 9.03
CA ALA A 243 8.31 -24.58 9.55
C ALA A 243 8.75 -24.71 11.02
N ASP A 244 7.87 -25.21 11.90
CA ASP A 244 8.16 -25.38 13.35
C ASP A 244 9.29 -26.38 13.64
N LYS A 245 9.59 -27.27 12.68
CA LYS A 245 10.64 -28.29 12.77
C LYS A 245 11.90 -27.90 12.01
N ALA A 246 11.87 -26.79 11.29
CA ALA A 246 12.95 -26.35 10.43
C ALA A 246 14.19 -25.96 11.22
N LYS A 247 15.35 -26.21 10.63
CA LYS A 247 16.65 -25.79 11.13
C LYS A 247 17.41 -25.07 10.05
N VAL A 248 18.16 -24.05 10.44
CA VAL A 248 19.08 -23.34 9.56
C VAL A 248 20.26 -24.26 9.21
N VAL A 249 20.51 -24.45 7.91
CA VAL A 249 21.57 -25.32 7.37
C VAL A 249 22.65 -24.56 6.60
N ALA A 250 22.37 -23.33 6.16
CA ALA A 250 23.40 -22.44 5.65
C ALA A 250 23.17 -21.00 6.10
N ILE A 251 24.26 -20.29 6.38
CA ILE A 251 24.27 -18.89 6.78
C ILE A 251 25.30 -18.15 5.94
N TRP A 252 24.88 -17.07 5.29
CA TRP A 252 25.77 -16.12 4.62
C TRP A 252 25.70 -14.79 5.37
N TYR A 253 26.76 -14.44 6.10
CA TYR A 253 26.86 -13.12 6.74
C TYR A 253 27.76 -12.21 5.92
N PHE A 254 27.38 -10.94 5.81
CA PHE A 254 28.02 -10.01 4.88
C PHE A 254 29.08 -9.14 5.57
N THR A 255 30.24 -8.99 4.94
CA THR A 255 31.29 -8.05 5.32
C THR A 255 31.65 -7.13 4.14
N PRO A 256 31.87 -5.81 4.33
CA PRO A 256 31.60 -5.07 5.57
C PRO A 256 30.13 -5.14 5.99
N LYS A 257 29.87 -4.81 7.26
CA LYS A 257 28.51 -4.75 7.82
C LYS A 257 27.65 -3.78 7.01
N SER A 258 26.35 -4.07 6.94
CA SER A 258 25.38 -3.15 6.31
C SER A 258 25.22 -1.89 7.15
N THR A 259 24.83 -0.79 6.51
CA THR A 259 24.67 0.51 7.16
C THR A 259 23.18 0.87 7.25
N SER A 260 22.65 1.01 8.47
CA SER A 260 21.32 1.61 8.68
C SER A 260 21.39 3.13 8.54
N ASP A 261 20.24 3.79 8.41
CA ASP A 261 20.17 5.23 8.14
C ASP A 261 20.43 6.12 9.36
N GLY A 262 20.58 5.52 10.55
CA GLY A 262 20.85 6.25 11.77
C GLY A 262 19.66 7.04 12.31
N LYS A 263 18.42 6.76 11.87
CA LYS A 263 17.23 7.53 12.24
C LYS A 263 16.24 6.71 13.08
N PRO A 264 15.52 7.36 14.01
CA PRO A 264 14.46 6.70 14.76
C PRO A 264 13.32 6.26 13.84
N VAL A 265 12.72 5.12 14.18
CA VAL A 265 11.53 4.54 13.51
C VAL A 265 10.35 4.61 14.48
N TRP A 266 9.15 4.80 13.95
CA TRP A 266 7.93 5.01 14.74
C TRP A 266 6.80 4.13 14.24
N ASP A 267 5.88 3.76 15.12
CA ASP A 267 4.62 3.11 14.71
C ASP A 267 3.65 4.10 14.03
N VAL A 268 3.93 5.41 14.02
CA VAL A 268 3.15 6.45 13.32
C VAL A 268 3.96 7.01 12.14
N PRO A 269 3.31 7.65 11.15
CA PRO A 269 4.01 8.28 10.05
C PRO A 269 5.12 9.23 10.51
N SER A 270 6.20 9.33 9.74
CA SER A 270 7.27 10.31 10.00
C SER A 270 6.66 11.71 10.07
N GLN A 271 7.15 12.53 11.00
CA GLN A 271 6.66 13.90 11.22
C GLN A 271 5.18 14.00 11.63
N SER A 272 4.59 12.90 12.13
CA SER A 272 3.26 12.92 12.72
C SER A 272 3.20 13.87 13.93
N PRO A 273 2.12 14.64 14.11
CA PRO A 273 1.93 15.48 15.30
C PRO A 273 1.99 14.72 16.63
N MET A 274 1.74 13.41 16.61
CA MET A 274 1.87 12.54 17.80
C MET A 274 3.31 12.40 18.30
N LEU A 275 4.30 12.88 17.53
CA LEU A 275 5.70 12.92 17.92
C LEU A 275 6.12 14.25 18.56
N ALA A 276 5.24 15.26 18.60
CA ALA A 276 5.58 16.62 19.02
C ALA A 276 5.96 16.73 20.51
N ASP A 277 5.42 15.85 21.35
CA ASP A 277 5.69 15.78 22.78
C ASP A 277 6.87 14.85 23.14
N LYS A 278 7.50 14.20 22.15
CA LYS A 278 8.58 13.22 22.37
C LYS A 278 9.94 13.88 22.62
N GLY A 279 10.03 15.20 22.52
CA GLY A 279 11.24 15.98 22.75
C GLY A 279 12.21 15.95 21.55
N ASN A 280 13.49 16.07 21.84
CA ASN A 280 14.55 16.14 20.84
C ASN A 280 15.33 14.83 20.78
N ASP A 281 15.67 14.44 19.56
CA ASP A 281 16.59 13.34 19.29
C ASP A 281 17.97 13.65 19.88
N PRO A 282 18.49 12.81 20.78
CA PRO A 282 19.80 13.02 21.39
C PRO A 282 20.96 12.91 20.39
N VAL A 283 20.75 12.31 19.21
CA VAL A 283 21.78 12.12 18.18
C VAL A 283 21.90 13.36 17.29
N SER A 284 20.80 13.80 16.67
CA SER A 284 20.79 14.95 15.76
C SER A 284 20.50 16.30 16.42
N GLY A 285 19.97 16.30 17.64
CA GLY A 285 19.47 17.49 18.35
C GLY A 285 18.14 18.02 17.82
N GLN A 286 17.57 17.43 16.77
CA GLN A 286 16.31 17.86 16.17
C GLN A 286 15.10 17.39 17.01
N PRO A 287 13.99 18.15 17.05
CA PRO A 287 12.72 17.63 17.55
C PRO A 287 12.34 16.34 16.81
N TYR A 288 11.85 15.31 17.50
CA TYR A 288 11.50 14.04 16.85
C TYR A 288 10.45 14.21 15.75
N VAL A 289 9.47 15.10 15.94
CA VAL A 289 8.48 15.47 14.92
C VAL A 289 9.08 16.12 13.67
N ALA A 290 10.30 16.65 13.74
CA ALA A 290 10.97 17.25 12.58
C ALA A 290 11.77 16.23 11.76
N ILE A 291 12.01 15.02 12.30
CA ILE A 291 12.83 14.01 11.64
C ILE A 291 12.03 13.32 10.54
N ASN A 292 12.53 13.45 9.30
CA ASN A 292 12.05 12.68 8.17
C ASN A 292 12.89 11.40 8.00
N ALA A 293 12.29 10.26 8.27
CA ALA A 293 12.93 8.96 8.13
C ALA A 293 13.24 8.64 6.65
N THR A 294 14.30 7.87 6.41
CA THR A 294 14.74 7.58 5.04
C THR A 294 13.68 6.80 4.28
N GLY A 295 13.54 7.06 2.98
CA GLY A 295 12.54 6.40 2.14
C GLY A 295 12.74 4.89 2.07
N VAL A 296 11.62 4.17 1.95
CA VAL A 296 11.53 2.70 2.06
C VAL A 296 12.44 1.96 1.08
N THR A 297 12.62 2.50 -0.13
CA THR A 297 13.52 1.94 -1.15
C THR A 297 14.96 1.73 -0.65
N ASN A 298 15.45 2.61 0.23
CA ASN A 298 16.80 2.54 0.79
C ASN A 298 16.84 1.96 2.20
N ALA A 299 15.73 2.05 2.93
CA ALA A 299 15.63 1.60 4.31
C ALA A 299 14.24 0.99 4.57
N PRO A 300 13.99 -0.26 4.16
CA PRO A 300 12.64 -0.85 4.13
C PRO A 300 12.00 -1.07 5.52
N TYR A 301 12.75 -0.90 6.60
CA TYR A 301 12.27 -0.96 7.99
C TYR A 301 11.74 0.38 8.51
N THR A 302 11.99 1.50 7.84
CA THR A 302 11.70 2.84 8.39
C THR A 302 10.23 3.21 8.44
N ARG A 303 9.37 2.43 7.76
CA ARG A 303 7.92 2.64 7.75
C ARG A 303 7.15 1.54 8.46
N SER A 304 7.82 0.59 9.10
CA SER A 304 7.12 -0.54 9.69
C SER A 304 6.22 -0.13 10.86
N THR A 305 4.99 -0.66 10.86
CA THR A 305 3.98 -0.38 11.88
C THR A 305 3.13 -1.60 12.17
N GLU A 306 2.53 -1.62 13.35
CA GLU A 306 1.61 -2.67 13.76
C GLU A 306 0.37 -2.74 12.85
N PRO A 307 -0.09 -3.94 12.49
CA PRO A 307 -1.37 -4.11 11.82
C PRO A 307 -2.52 -3.96 12.80
N PHE A 308 -3.74 -3.79 12.29
CA PHE A 308 -4.91 -3.71 13.14
C PHE A 308 -6.19 -4.13 12.43
N GLU A 309 -7.15 -4.59 13.22
CA GLU A 309 -8.49 -4.92 12.77
C GLU A 309 -9.33 -3.65 12.63
N MET A 310 -9.85 -3.39 11.43
CA MET A 310 -10.71 -2.24 11.14
C MET A 310 -12.16 -2.55 11.45
N VAL A 311 -12.64 -3.70 10.95
CA VAL A 311 -13.97 -4.25 11.22
C VAL A 311 -13.77 -5.70 11.67
N LYS A 312 -14.34 -6.04 12.83
CA LYS A 312 -14.19 -7.35 13.47
C LYS A 312 -14.34 -8.49 12.46
N ASP A 313 -13.35 -9.37 12.39
CA ASP A 313 -13.30 -10.59 11.59
C ASP A 313 -13.51 -10.44 10.07
N THR A 314 -13.60 -9.21 9.55
CA THR A 314 -13.95 -8.94 8.14
C THR A 314 -12.93 -8.07 7.41
N MET A 315 -12.45 -6.97 8.02
CA MET A 315 -11.55 -6.02 7.36
C MET A 315 -10.36 -5.67 8.25
N TYR A 316 -9.18 -5.72 7.67
CA TYR A 316 -7.91 -5.52 8.36
C TYR A 316 -7.03 -4.52 7.64
N TYR A 317 -6.27 -3.76 8.42
CA TYR A 317 -5.15 -2.97 7.95
C TYR A 317 -3.86 -3.78 8.09
N VAL A 318 -3.16 -3.99 6.97
CA VAL A 318 -1.93 -4.80 6.88
C VAL A 318 -0.77 -4.05 6.22
N GLY A 319 -0.95 -2.75 5.96
CA GLY A 319 0.05 -1.87 5.35
C GLY A 319 1.15 -1.41 6.31
N ASP A 320 1.83 -0.34 5.93
CA ASP A 320 2.89 0.31 6.69
C ASP A 320 2.54 1.78 7.02
N ASN A 321 3.34 2.47 7.83
CA ASN A 321 3.03 3.84 8.24
C ASN A 321 3.25 4.91 7.15
N GLU A 322 3.42 4.54 5.87
CA GLU A 322 3.41 5.43 4.70
C GLU A 322 2.35 5.02 3.67
N VAL A 323 2.30 3.73 3.29
CA VAL A 323 1.35 3.16 2.33
C VAL A 323 0.43 2.17 3.03
N ALA A 324 -0.87 2.41 2.91
CA ALA A 324 -1.88 1.52 3.40
C ALA A 324 -2.06 0.31 2.47
N SER A 325 -2.33 -0.84 3.08
CA SER A 325 -2.83 -2.03 2.40
C SER A 325 -3.91 -2.64 3.28
N TYR A 326 -4.99 -3.08 2.66
CA TYR A 326 -6.15 -3.64 3.35
C TYR A 326 -6.33 -5.09 2.96
N LEU A 327 -6.81 -5.90 3.90
CA LEU A 327 -7.21 -7.27 3.65
C LEU A 327 -8.66 -7.48 4.05
N PHE A 328 -9.44 -8.07 3.17
CA PHE A 328 -10.80 -8.49 3.41
C PHE A 328 -10.88 -10.00 3.53
N ARG A 329 -11.56 -10.48 4.56
CA ARG A 329 -12.04 -11.85 4.66
C ARG A 329 -13.49 -11.88 4.18
N ALA A 330 -13.65 -12.18 2.90
CA ALA A 330 -14.95 -12.22 2.24
C ALA A 330 -15.55 -13.63 2.31
N ASP A 331 -16.83 -13.69 2.66
CA ASP A 331 -17.63 -14.89 2.88
C ASP A 331 -18.98 -14.68 2.20
N MET A 332 -19.29 -15.54 1.23
CA MET A 332 -20.52 -15.51 0.44
C MET A 332 -21.76 -15.89 1.26
N GLY A 333 -21.57 -16.46 2.46
CA GLY A 333 -22.61 -16.94 3.35
C GLY A 333 -23.16 -18.31 2.93
N THR A 334 -22.47 -19.03 2.04
CA THR A 334 -22.87 -20.36 1.57
C THR A 334 -22.62 -21.39 2.68
N PRO A 335 -23.66 -22.00 3.27
CA PRO A 335 -23.46 -22.86 4.44
C PRO A 335 -22.58 -24.07 4.14
N ASN A 336 -21.46 -24.20 4.88
CA ASN A 336 -20.48 -25.28 4.76
C ASN A 336 -19.72 -25.35 3.43
N ASP A 337 -19.77 -24.30 2.60
CA ASP A 337 -18.91 -24.15 1.45
C ASP A 337 -17.90 -23.04 1.74
N LYS A 338 -16.60 -23.34 1.61
CA LYS A 338 -15.52 -22.34 1.74
C LYS A 338 -14.81 -22.13 0.41
N SER A 339 -15.29 -22.74 -0.66
CA SER A 339 -14.65 -22.64 -1.99
C SER A 339 -14.96 -21.31 -2.67
N ASP A 340 -15.98 -20.59 -2.21
CA ASP A 340 -16.37 -19.25 -2.66
C ASP A 340 -15.91 -18.13 -1.71
N ASP A 341 -15.41 -18.47 -0.51
CA ASP A 341 -14.72 -17.53 0.39
C ASP A 341 -13.45 -16.97 -0.27
N LYS A 342 -13.18 -15.70 -0.02
CA LYS A 342 -11.99 -15.01 -0.55
C LYS A 342 -11.22 -14.27 0.51
N PHE A 343 -9.91 -14.18 0.30
CA PHE A 343 -9.06 -13.23 0.99
C PHE A 343 -8.55 -12.22 -0.04
N ILE A 344 -9.17 -11.05 -0.04
CA ILE A 344 -8.92 -10.00 -1.04
C ILE A 344 -7.98 -8.96 -0.43
N LYS A 345 -6.79 -8.80 -0.99
CA LYS A 345 -5.82 -7.78 -0.59
C LYS A 345 -5.88 -6.58 -1.53
N ILE A 346 -6.00 -5.38 -0.99
CA ILE A 346 -5.92 -4.11 -1.73
C ILE A 346 -4.49 -3.58 -1.63
N ASP A 347 -3.88 -3.37 -2.80
CA ASP A 347 -2.48 -3.00 -2.98
C ASP A 347 -1.47 -3.97 -2.29
N ALA A 348 -0.21 -3.81 -2.63
CA ALA A 348 0.90 -4.66 -2.20
C ALA A 348 2.06 -3.90 -1.54
N GLY A 349 1.97 -2.59 -1.38
CA GLY A 349 2.98 -1.80 -0.69
C GLY A 349 4.33 -1.73 -1.43
N TRP A 350 5.38 -1.26 -0.74
CA TRP A 350 6.69 -0.95 -1.32
C TRP A 350 7.55 -2.17 -1.66
N PRO A 351 8.41 -2.10 -2.70
CA PRO A 351 9.39 -3.15 -2.98
C PRO A 351 10.31 -3.38 -1.77
N ASN A 352 10.80 -4.62 -1.62
CA ASN A 352 11.69 -5.05 -0.53
C ASN A 352 11.08 -4.95 0.89
N SER A 353 9.77 -4.73 1.00
CA SER A 353 9.06 -4.61 2.29
C SER A 353 8.05 -5.73 2.53
N GLY A 354 8.08 -6.81 1.74
CA GLY A 354 7.15 -7.93 1.88
C GLY A 354 7.15 -8.55 3.27
N TYR A 355 8.34 -8.72 3.87
CA TYR A 355 8.53 -9.31 5.20
C TYR A 355 7.58 -8.71 6.26
N GLN A 356 7.40 -7.39 6.27
CA GLN A 356 6.53 -6.73 7.24
C GLN A 356 5.06 -6.94 6.91
N TYR A 357 4.66 -6.92 5.64
CA TYR A 357 3.26 -7.13 5.24
C TYR A 357 2.81 -8.56 5.57
N TRP A 358 3.67 -9.56 5.35
CA TRP A 358 3.40 -10.94 5.73
C TRP A 358 3.33 -11.12 7.23
N LYS A 359 4.27 -10.53 7.96
CA LYS A 359 4.27 -10.55 9.42
C LYS A 359 3.04 -9.85 9.99
N ASN A 360 2.61 -8.76 9.37
CA ASN A 360 1.41 -8.02 9.74
C ASN A 360 0.15 -8.87 9.61
N MET A 361 0.02 -9.63 8.53
CA MET A 361 -1.08 -10.60 8.41
C MET A 361 -1.00 -11.68 9.50
N GLU A 362 0.19 -12.26 9.72
CA GLU A 362 0.38 -13.30 10.73
C GLU A 362 0.03 -12.81 12.15
N LEU A 363 0.41 -11.58 12.51
CA LEU A 363 0.11 -10.97 13.81
C LEU A 363 -1.39 -10.76 14.05
N LEU A 364 -2.19 -10.69 12.98
CA LEU A 364 -3.65 -10.69 13.03
C LEU A 364 -4.25 -12.10 13.01
N GLY A 365 -3.43 -13.15 12.98
CA GLY A 365 -3.86 -14.54 12.87
C GLY A 365 -4.26 -14.95 11.46
N LEU A 366 -3.82 -14.22 10.44
CA LEU A 366 -4.14 -14.45 9.04
C LEU A 366 -2.92 -15.05 8.33
N ASP A 367 -3.11 -16.09 7.53
CA ASP A 367 -2.04 -16.67 6.72
C ASP A 367 -1.86 -15.85 5.43
N PRO A 368 -0.69 -15.25 5.17
CA PRO A 368 -0.33 -14.64 3.88
C PRO A 368 -0.65 -15.49 2.66
N ARG A 369 -0.59 -16.83 2.78
CA ARG A 369 -0.92 -17.78 1.72
C ARG A 369 -2.41 -18.14 1.62
N ALA A 370 -3.27 -17.50 2.40
CA ALA A 370 -4.72 -17.58 2.23
C ALA A 370 -5.26 -16.59 1.19
N VAL A 371 -4.47 -15.56 0.81
CA VAL A 371 -4.86 -14.55 -0.19
C VAL A 371 -5.28 -15.24 -1.48
N THR A 372 -6.44 -14.87 -2.01
CA THR A 372 -6.97 -15.40 -3.26
C THR A 372 -6.87 -14.38 -4.39
N ASP A 373 -6.96 -13.10 -4.06
CA ASP A 373 -7.00 -11.99 -5.01
C ASP A 373 -6.16 -10.80 -4.49
N ILE A 374 -5.37 -10.19 -5.37
CA ILE A 374 -4.73 -8.88 -5.15
C ILE A 374 -5.35 -7.87 -6.11
N TRP A 375 -5.79 -6.74 -5.57
CA TRP A 375 -6.45 -5.66 -6.30
C TRP A 375 -5.55 -4.43 -6.26
N LEU A 376 -4.93 -4.10 -7.40
CA LEU A 376 -4.08 -2.92 -7.54
C LEU A 376 -4.90 -1.69 -7.91
N THR A 377 -4.58 -0.57 -7.28
CA THR A 377 -5.33 0.67 -7.44
C THR A 377 -4.75 1.58 -8.52
N HIS A 378 -3.41 1.65 -8.60
CA HIS A 378 -2.68 2.38 -9.64
C HIS A 378 -1.24 1.87 -9.85
N GLY A 379 -0.57 2.34 -10.91
CA GLY A 379 0.72 1.84 -11.39
C GLY A 379 1.96 2.53 -10.81
N HIS A 380 1.95 2.93 -9.53
CA HIS A 380 3.17 3.36 -8.84
C HIS A 380 3.73 2.25 -7.94
N GLY A 381 5.07 2.16 -7.87
CA GLY A 381 5.79 1.03 -7.29
C GLY A 381 5.58 0.86 -5.79
N ASP A 382 5.15 1.90 -5.10
CA ASP A 382 4.75 1.88 -3.70
C ASP A 382 3.41 1.17 -3.47
N HIS A 383 2.60 0.93 -4.51
CA HIS A 383 1.33 0.21 -4.42
C HIS A 383 1.38 -1.21 -4.98
N TYR A 384 2.31 -1.52 -5.89
CA TYR A 384 2.47 -2.87 -6.45
C TYR A 384 3.78 -3.56 -6.05
N GLY A 385 4.66 -2.90 -5.29
CA GLY A 385 6.07 -3.25 -5.16
C GLY A 385 6.38 -4.66 -4.67
N THR A 386 5.51 -5.28 -3.87
CA THR A 386 5.67 -6.68 -3.42
C THR A 386 4.79 -7.68 -4.17
N VAL A 387 4.05 -7.26 -5.22
CA VAL A 387 3.08 -8.11 -5.90
C VAL A 387 3.75 -9.35 -6.51
N ILE A 388 4.93 -9.18 -7.12
CA ILE A 388 5.68 -10.29 -7.72
C ILE A 388 6.21 -11.24 -6.65
N GLU A 389 6.69 -10.69 -5.53
CA GLU A 389 7.12 -11.49 -4.38
C GLU A 389 5.97 -12.36 -3.85
N GLN A 390 4.78 -11.75 -3.65
CA GLN A 390 3.60 -12.48 -3.19
C GLN A 390 3.14 -13.54 -4.19
N ILE A 391 3.09 -13.20 -5.47
CA ILE A 391 2.72 -14.15 -6.54
C ILE A 391 3.67 -15.34 -6.55
N ARG A 392 4.98 -15.12 -6.44
CA ARG A 392 5.97 -16.20 -6.44
C ARG A 392 5.87 -17.07 -5.18
N MET A 393 5.65 -16.48 -4.01
CA MET A 393 5.37 -17.22 -2.77
C MET A 393 4.13 -18.13 -2.95
N MET A 394 3.11 -17.63 -3.64
CA MET A 394 1.87 -18.36 -3.90
C MET A 394 2.04 -19.47 -4.95
N ASP A 395 2.78 -19.21 -6.04
CA ASP A 395 3.15 -20.22 -7.03
C ASP A 395 3.99 -21.34 -6.39
N ASN A 396 4.92 -20.98 -5.50
CA ASN A 396 5.75 -21.93 -4.77
C ASN A 396 4.94 -22.84 -3.84
N ALA A 397 3.85 -22.33 -3.28
CA ALA A 397 2.89 -23.11 -2.51
C ALA A 397 1.89 -23.90 -3.37
N GLY A 398 1.93 -23.74 -4.69
CA GLY A 398 0.96 -24.33 -5.61
C GLY A 398 -0.46 -23.75 -5.51
N LYS A 399 -0.57 -22.50 -5.06
CA LYS A 399 -1.83 -21.78 -4.84
C LYS A 399 -1.82 -20.48 -5.65
N PRO A 400 -1.90 -20.50 -6.98
CA PRO A 400 -1.90 -19.27 -7.76
C PRO A 400 -3.06 -18.35 -7.34
N ILE A 401 -2.81 -17.04 -7.35
CA ILE A 401 -3.77 -16.01 -6.99
C ILE A 401 -4.18 -15.19 -8.21
N LYS A 402 -5.35 -14.55 -8.14
CA LYS A 402 -5.80 -13.61 -9.16
C LYS A 402 -5.19 -12.24 -8.94
N LEU A 403 -4.72 -11.62 -10.02
CA LEU A 403 -4.22 -10.25 -10.00
C LEU A 403 -5.18 -9.36 -10.81
N TRP A 404 -5.78 -8.41 -10.11
CA TRP A 404 -6.68 -7.42 -10.64
C TRP A 404 -5.98 -6.07 -10.76
N ALA A 405 -6.20 -5.39 -11.89
CA ALA A 405 -5.71 -4.03 -12.09
C ALA A 405 -6.61 -3.25 -13.05
N SER A 406 -6.41 -1.94 -13.09
CA SER A 406 -6.96 -1.10 -14.15
C SER A 406 -6.32 -1.43 -15.50
N LYS A 407 -7.15 -1.56 -16.54
CA LYS A 407 -6.64 -1.78 -17.90
C LYS A 407 -5.85 -0.56 -18.37
N GLU A 408 -6.28 0.61 -17.95
CA GLU A 408 -5.72 1.91 -18.30
C GLU A 408 -4.34 2.11 -17.64
N GLU A 409 -4.10 1.53 -16.47
CA GLU A 409 -2.77 1.50 -15.84
C GLU A 409 -1.81 0.56 -16.54
N SER A 410 -2.29 -0.64 -16.87
CA SER A 410 -1.51 -1.64 -17.57
C SER A 410 -1.37 -1.23 -19.04
N SER A 411 -2.36 -1.48 -19.88
CA SER A 411 -2.27 -1.34 -21.33
C SER A 411 -2.38 0.10 -21.86
N GLY A 412 -2.78 1.06 -21.03
CA GLY A 412 -3.08 2.43 -21.46
C GLY A 412 -4.53 2.62 -21.90
N ILE A 413 -4.91 3.88 -22.14
CA ILE A 413 -6.27 4.28 -22.52
C ILE A 413 -6.36 4.29 -24.05
N GLN A 414 -7.14 3.35 -24.58
CA GLN A 414 -7.48 3.27 -26.01
C GLN A 414 -8.87 3.81 -26.29
N GLN A 415 -9.77 3.71 -25.31
CA GLN A 415 -11.13 4.19 -25.39
C GLN A 415 -11.62 4.59 -24.00
N ASP A 416 -12.42 5.65 -23.88
CA ASP A 416 -13.09 6.01 -22.62
C ASP A 416 -14.51 5.39 -22.52
N GLN A 417 -15.21 5.62 -21.40
CA GLN A 417 -16.53 5.01 -21.15
C GLN A 417 -17.65 5.55 -22.06
N ARG A 418 -17.40 6.64 -22.80
CA ARG A 418 -18.34 7.17 -23.80
C ARG A 418 -17.97 6.78 -25.24
N GLY A 419 -16.91 5.99 -25.41
CA GLY A 419 -16.49 5.44 -26.68
C GLY A 419 -15.48 6.32 -27.45
N ASN A 420 -14.99 7.42 -26.89
CA ASN A 420 -13.98 8.25 -27.55
C ASN A 420 -12.64 7.54 -27.59
N LEU A 421 -11.93 7.63 -28.71
CA LEU A 421 -10.66 6.93 -28.93
C LEU A 421 -9.48 7.75 -28.41
N TRP A 422 -8.51 7.07 -27.82
CA TRP A 422 -7.32 7.66 -27.21
C TRP A 422 -6.06 6.85 -27.56
N ASN A 423 -4.90 7.50 -27.40
CA ASN A 423 -3.59 6.85 -27.43
C ASN A 423 -2.78 7.35 -26.24
N ILE A 424 -3.16 6.92 -25.04
CA ILE A 424 -2.53 7.32 -23.78
C ILE A 424 -1.86 6.11 -23.14
N ALA A 425 -0.56 6.22 -22.88
CA ALA A 425 0.17 5.18 -22.18
C ALA A 425 -0.29 5.08 -20.72
N GLY A 426 -0.33 3.85 -20.18
CA GLY A 426 -0.57 3.63 -18.76
C GLY A 426 0.62 4.05 -17.90
N ALA A 427 0.44 4.15 -16.58
CA ALA A 427 1.53 4.55 -15.68
C ALA A 427 2.36 3.37 -15.18
N LEU A 428 1.86 2.12 -15.26
CA LEU A 428 2.69 0.96 -14.95
C LEU A 428 3.91 0.94 -15.90
N PRO A 429 5.15 0.94 -15.39
CA PRO A 429 6.33 1.03 -16.25
C PRO A 429 6.39 -0.11 -17.28
N ALA A 430 6.96 0.19 -18.46
CA ALA A 430 7.12 -0.82 -19.53
C ALA A 430 8.02 -2.00 -19.09
N SER A 431 8.90 -1.78 -18.11
CA SER A 431 9.75 -2.80 -17.50
C SER A 431 8.99 -3.81 -16.65
N GLU A 432 7.77 -3.50 -16.20
CA GLU A 432 6.95 -4.39 -15.36
C GLU A 432 6.23 -5.46 -16.18
N THR A 433 6.99 -6.21 -16.98
CA THR A 433 6.45 -7.21 -17.92
C THR A 433 5.80 -8.38 -17.21
N GLU A 434 6.32 -8.79 -16.05
CA GLU A 434 5.75 -9.89 -15.26
C GLU A 434 4.37 -9.50 -14.68
N ILE A 435 4.24 -8.31 -14.09
CA ILE A 435 2.95 -7.81 -13.59
C ILE A 435 1.90 -7.80 -14.71
N ARG A 436 2.29 -7.30 -15.89
CA ARG A 436 1.42 -7.26 -17.07
C ARG A 436 0.99 -8.65 -17.52
N ALA A 437 1.94 -9.59 -17.61
CA ALA A 437 1.67 -10.97 -18.01
C ALA A 437 0.82 -11.74 -16.98
N ARG A 438 0.93 -11.37 -15.69
CA ARG A 438 0.23 -12.02 -14.58
C ARG A 438 -1.08 -11.34 -14.20
N THR A 439 -1.41 -10.18 -14.76
CA THR A 439 -2.73 -9.55 -14.57
C THR A 439 -3.78 -10.39 -15.27
N THR A 440 -4.63 -11.06 -14.49
CA THR A 440 -5.64 -11.98 -15.02
C THR A 440 -6.98 -11.31 -15.28
N ASP A 441 -7.27 -10.23 -14.56
CA ASP A 441 -8.57 -9.61 -14.53
C ASP A 441 -8.48 -8.07 -14.57
N PHE A 442 -9.41 -7.44 -15.29
CA PHE A 442 -9.54 -5.99 -15.37
C PHE A 442 -10.88 -5.55 -14.78
N TYR A 443 -10.90 -4.36 -14.18
CA TYR A 443 -12.09 -3.85 -13.53
C TYR A 443 -13.22 -3.49 -14.50
N LYS A 444 -14.44 -3.75 -14.07
CA LYS A 444 -15.66 -3.12 -14.55
C LYS A 444 -15.95 -1.96 -13.62
N TYR A 445 -16.05 -0.77 -14.19
CA TYR A 445 -16.25 0.45 -13.41
C TYR A 445 -17.71 0.66 -13.05
N ASP A 446 -17.94 1.32 -11.91
CA ASP A 446 -19.25 1.73 -11.41
C ASP A 446 -20.23 0.55 -11.16
N GLU A 447 -19.69 -0.66 -11.00
CA GLU A 447 -20.43 -1.89 -10.67
C GLU A 447 -19.94 -2.48 -9.34
N TRP A 448 -20.88 -3.10 -8.60
CA TRP A 448 -20.56 -3.82 -7.37
C TRP A 448 -20.11 -5.25 -7.68
N TYR A 449 -18.90 -5.57 -7.24
CA TYR A 449 -18.45 -6.93 -7.03
C TYR A 449 -18.94 -7.40 -5.67
N ASP A 450 -19.87 -8.35 -5.66
CA ASP A 450 -20.49 -8.88 -4.45
C ASP A 450 -19.80 -10.17 -4.02
N TYR A 451 -19.24 -10.15 -2.81
CA TYR A 451 -18.62 -11.30 -2.15
C TYR A 451 -19.30 -11.60 -0.80
N GLY A 452 -20.62 -11.36 -0.70
CA GLY A 452 -21.44 -11.63 0.48
C GLY A 452 -21.27 -10.59 1.57
N ASN A 453 -20.47 -10.88 2.59
CA ASN A 453 -20.20 -9.93 3.69
C ASN A 453 -19.32 -8.72 3.27
N VAL A 454 -18.71 -8.78 2.08
CA VAL A 454 -17.88 -7.73 1.50
C VAL A 454 -18.37 -7.43 0.08
N GLN A 455 -18.54 -6.15 -0.25
CA GLN A 455 -18.83 -5.70 -1.61
C GLN A 455 -17.84 -4.61 -1.99
N ILE A 456 -17.33 -4.66 -3.22
CA ILE A 456 -16.33 -3.70 -3.73
C ILE A 456 -16.86 -3.06 -5.00
N MET A 457 -16.88 -1.74 -5.07
CA MET A 457 -17.14 -1.01 -6.32
C MET A 457 -15.88 -0.26 -6.72
N VAL A 458 -15.47 -0.40 -7.98
CA VAL A 458 -14.30 0.28 -8.53
C VAL A 458 -14.76 1.42 -9.43
N ILE A 459 -14.20 2.61 -9.26
CA ILE A 459 -14.56 3.82 -9.98
C ILE A 459 -13.30 4.31 -10.69
N TRP A 460 -13.37 4.49 -12.01
CA TRP A 460 -12.25 5.04 -12.77
C TRP A 460 -12.10 6.53 -12.46
N ALA A 461 -10.92 6.93 -11.99
CA ALA A 461 -10.67 8.29 -11.55
C ALA A 461 -9.25 8.77 -11.95
N PRO A 462 -9.02 9.07 -13.23
CA PRO A 462 -7.73 9.59 -13.68
C PRO A 462 -7.34 10.88 -12.97
N GLY A 463 -6.03 11.07 -12.86
CA GLY A 463 -5.46 12.28 -12.30
C GLY A 463 -4.04 12.00 -11.86
N HIS A 464 -3.88 11.40 -10.69
CA HIS A 464 -2.58 11.02 -10.16
C HIS A 464 -1.80 10.13 -11.14
N THR A 465 -2.51 9.17 -11.74
CA THR A 465 -2.08 8.44 -12.94
C THR A 465 -3.25 8.33 -13.93
N PRO A 466 -3.02 7.98 -15.21
CA PRO A 466 -4.08 7.88 -16.21
C PRO A 466 -5.16 6.84 -15.92
N GLY A 467 -4.81 5.74 -15.26
CA GLY A 467 -5.71 4.64 -14.96
C GLY A 467 -6.04 4.47 -13.48
N THR A 468 -5.68 5.45 -12.63
CA THR A 468 -5.99 5.43 -11.19
C THR A 468 -7.45 5.03 -10.96
N THR A 469 -7.67 4.18 -9.95
CA THR A 469 -9.01 3.79 -9.52
C THR A 469 -9.28 4.18 -8.08
N ASN A 470 -10.50 4.62 -7.83
CA ASN A 470 -11.06 4.74 -6.48
C ASN A 470 -11.88 3.49 -6.18
N MET A 471 -11.98 3.12 -4.91
CA MET A 471 -12.77 1.97 -4.49
C MET A 471 -13.71 2.35 -3.35
N LEU A 472 -14.90 1.78 -3.37
CA LEU A 472 -15.84 1.81 -2.26
C LEU A 472 -16.02 0.40 -1.74
N PHE A 473 -15.80 0.21 -0.44
CA PHE A 473 -16.00 -1.07 0.22
C PHE A 473 -17.28 -1.02 1.06
N ARG A 474 -18.19 -1.97 0.89
CA ARG A 474 -19.26 -2.22 1.87
C ARG A 474 -18.88 -3.45 2.66
N VAL A 475 -18.70 -3.27 3.95
CA VAL A 475 -18.18 -4.29 4.85
C VAL A 475 -19.19 -4.56 5.94
N LYS A 476 -19.63 -5.81 6.07
CA LYS A 476 -20.54 -6.23 7.13
C LYS A 476 -19.77 -6.41 8.43
N ASN A 477 -20.21 -5.70 9.48
CA ASN A 477 -19.76 -5.94 10.83
C ASN A 477 -20.54 -7.14 11.41
N PRO A 478 -19.87 -8.25 11.79
CA PRO A 478 -20.55 -9.41 12.34
C PRO A 478 -21.13 -9.15 13.74
N VAL A 479 -20.65 -8.12 14.46
CA VAL A 479 -21.09 -7.80 15.82
C VAL A 479 -22.53 -7.26 15.84
N ASP A 480 -22.87 -6.39 14.89
CA ASP A 480 -24.21 -5.76 14.80
C ASP A 480 -25.01 -6.15 13.54
N GLY A 481 -24.38 -6.88 12.61
CA GLY A 481 -24.97 -7.34 11.36
C GLY A 481 -25.12 -6.27 10.28
N LYS A 482 -24.64 -5.04 10.49
CA LYS A 482 -24.80 -3.91 9.56
C LYS A 482 -23.64 -3.79 8.59
N PHE A 483 -23.92 -3.24 7.41
CA PHE A 483 -22.89 -2.82 6.47
C PHE A 483 -22.44 -1.40 6.77
N TYR A 484 -21.13 -1.20 6.67
CA TYR A 484 -20.46 0.09 6.73
C TYR A 484 -19.72 0.35 5.43
N THR A 485 -19.72 1.61 4.98
CA THR A 485 -19.04 2.01 3.74
C THR A 485 -17.68 2.64 4.00
N PHE A 486 -16.66 2.21 3.26
CA PHE A 486 -15.30 2.73 3.35
C PHE A 486 -14.85 3.26 1.99
N GLY A 487 -14.50 4.54 1.92
CA GLY A 487 -14.00 5.18 0.71
C GLY A 487 -12.49 5.11 0.63
N TYR A 488 -11.98 4.55 -0.46
CA TYR A 488 -10.55 4.45 -0.78
C TYR A 488 -10.24 5.26 -2.03
N HIS A 489 -9.35 6.24 -1.88
CA HIS A 489 -8.89 7.04 -3.00
C HIS A 489 -7.53 6.54 -3.51
N GLY A 490 -7.53 5.75 -4.58
CA GLY A 490 -6.35 5.03 -5.05
C GLY A 490 -5.37 5.85 -5.87
N GLY A 491 -5.47 7.16 -5.92
CA GLY A 491 -4.40 8.02 -6.41
C GLY A 491 -4.57 9.45 -5.93
N TYR A 492 -4.28 9.71 -4.66
CA TYR A 492 -4.62 10.95 -3.96
C TYR A 492 -3.52 12.03 -4.00
N GLY A 493 -2.31 11.69 -4.48
CA GLY A 493 -1.17 12.59 -4.52
C GLY A 493 -1.24 13.64 -5.65
N VAL A 494 -0.97 14.90 -5.33
CA VAL A 494 -1.00 16.00 -6.32
C VAL A 494 0.23 16.02 -7.23
N GLY A 495 1.41 15.59 -6.75
CA GLY A 495 2.62 15.33 -7.54
C GLY A 495 2.81 16.18 -8.81
N SER A 496 2.80 15.52 -9.97
CA SER A 496 2.97 16.11 -11.31
C SER A 496 1.81 17.02 -11.76
N LEU A 497 0.72 17.04 -11.00
CA LEU A 497 -0.46 17.87 -11.22
C LEU A 497 -0.38 19.22 -10.50
N ALA A 498 0.68 19.51 -9.73
CA ALA A 498 0.80 20.76 -8.99
C ALA A 498 0.78 22.02 -9.89
N THR A 499 1.27 21.89 -11.13
CA THR A 499 1.23 22.95 -12.15
C THR A 499 0.79 22.40 -13.51
N PRO A 500 0.17 23.22 -14.38
CA PRO A 500 -0.22 22.75 -15.70
C PRO A 500 1.01 22.57 -16.60
N THR A 501 1.10 21.39 -17.20
CA THR A 501 2.11 21.03 -18.20
C THR A 501 1.41 20.46 -19.43
N ALA A 502 2.16 20.27 -20.53
CA ALA A 502 1.63 19.64 -21.73
C ALA A 502 1.00 18.27 -21.44
N THR A 503 1.55 17.47 -20.51
CA THR A 503 1.08 16.11 -20.24
C THR A 503 0.05 16.04 -19.10
N SER A 504 -0.01 17.03 -18.20
CA SER A 504 -0.91 17.01 -17.03
C SER A 504 -2.27 17.67 -17.28
N GLY A 505 -2.50 18.28 -18.44
CA GLY A 505 -3.70 19.08 -18.70
C GLY A 505 -5.02 18.35 -18.39
N TRP A 506 -5.31 17.29 -19.13
CA TRP A 506 -6.54 16.52 -18.93
C TRP A 506 -6.57 15.84 -17.55
N LEU A 507 -5.43 15.35 -17.05
CA LEU A 507 -5.33 14.73 -15.73
C LEU A 507 -5.73 15.70 -14.61
N ARG A 508 -5.36 16.98 -14.71
CA ARG A 508 -5.74 18.00 -13.72
C ARG A 508 -7.25 18.23 -13.68
N LEU A 509 -7.89 18.30 -14.85
CA LEU A 509 -9.35 18.40 -14.93
C LEU A 509 -10.03 17.13 -14.42
N ALA A 510 -9.53 15.95 -14.83
CA ALA A 510 -10.07 14.66 -14.40
C ALA A 510 -9.94 14.48 -12.88
N PHE A 511 -8.82 14.89 -12.29
CA PHE A 511 -8.58 14.83 -10.85
C PHE A 511 -9.57 15.70 -10.06
N GLN A 512 -9.74 16.95 -10.49
CA GLN A 512 -10.70 17.89 -9.91
C GLN A 512 -12.16 17.41 -10.06
N SER A 513 -12.50 16.91 -11.26
CA SER A 513 -13.82 16.38 -11.58
C SER A 513 -14.12 15.11 -10.79
N GLY A 514 -13.18 14.18 -10.67
CA GLY A 514 -13.29 12.94 -9.92
C GLY A 514 -13.60 13.18 -8.43
N PHE A 515 -12.91 14.12 -7.77
CA PHE A 515 -13.27 14.49 -6.39
C PHE A 515 -14.68 15.05 -6.29
N SER A 516 -15.06 15.93 -7.22
CA SER A 516 -16.41 16.52 -7.23
C SER A 516 -17.47 15.44 -7.46
N TYR A 517 -17.21 14.50 -8.37
CA TYR A 517 -18.08 13.36 -8.65
C TYR A 517 -18.27 12.46 -7.44
N LEU A 518 -17.17 12.04 -6.78
CA LEU A 518 -17.25 11.23 -5.57
C LEU A 518 -17.96 11.97 -4.44
N GLN A 519 -17.62 13.25 -4.25
CA GLN A 519 -18.32 14.12 -3.31
C GLN A 519 -19.79 14.28 -3.66
N GLN A 520 -20.23 14.13 -4.91
CA GLN A 520 -21.64 14.30 -5.29
C GLN A 520 -22.44 13.01 -5.10
N THR A 521 -21.86 11.90 -5.54
CA THR A 521 -22.57 10.64 -5.79
C THR A 521 -22.48 9.64 -4.65
N LEU A 522 -21.53 9.80 -3.72
CA LEU A 522 -21.31 8.86 -2.63
C LEU A 522 -21.69 9.46 -1.26
N ASP A 523 -22.21 8.59 -0.40
CA ASP A 523 -22.27 8.79 1.05
C ASP A 523 -21.46 7.66 1.69
N VAL A 524 -20.43 8.04 2.43
CA VAL A 524 -19.39 7.14 2.92
C VAL A 524 -19.26 7.31 4.42
N ASP A 525 -19.29 6.18 5.14
CA ASP A 525 -19.14 6.17 6.59
C ASP A 525 -17.70 6.48 6.96
N PHE A 526 -16.70 5.77 6.43
CA PHE A 526 -15.32 5.89 6.88
C PHE A 526 -14.33 6.05 5.74
N VAL A 527 -13.15 6.58 6.08
CA VAL A 527 -12.04 6.73 5.15
C VAL A 527 -11.08 5.57 5.31
N SER A 528 -10.74 4.94 4.19
CA SER A 528 -9.63 3.99 4.07
C SER A 528 -8.59 4.63 3.16
N PRO A 529 -7.64 5.40 3.69
CA PRO A 529 -6.69 6.10 2.83
C PRO A 529 -5.71 5.13 2.18
N GLN A 530 -5.15 5.53 1.04
CA GLN A 530 -4.04 4.84 0.39
C GLN A 530 -2.67 5.16 1.03
N HIS A 531 -2.52 6.36 1.59
CA HIS A 531 -1.35 6.77 2.35
C HIS A 531 -1.77 7.34 3.70
N THR A 532 -1.04 6.94 4.72
CA THR A 532 -1.24 7.33 6.12
C THR A 532 -0.77 8.77 6.38
N ASN A 533 0.19 9.27 5.59
CA ASN A 533 0.65 10.66 5.62
C ASN A 533 -0.26 11.61 4.81
N GLN A 534 -1.46 11.17 4.46
CA GLN A 534 -2.49 11.97 3.78
C GLN A 534 -3.82 11.98 4.56
N PHE A 535 -4.04 10.95 5.39
CA PHE A 535 -5.14 10.83 6.34
C PHE A 535 -4.71 9.93 7.51
N PRO A 536 -5.02 10.31 8.77
CA PRO A 536 -4.32 9.82 9.96
C PRO A 536 -4.82 8.46 10.48
N ILE A 537 -4.92 7.43 9.64
CA ILE A 537 -5.51 6.14 10.05
C ILE A 537 -4.64 5.39 11.07
N VAL A 538 -3.32 5.43 10.91
CA VAL A 538 -2.37 4.78 11.82
C VAL A 538 -2.28 5.55 13.13
N GLU A 539 -2.27 6.88 13.11
CA GLU A 539 -2.38 7.70 14.32
C GLU A 539 -3.64 7.40 15.12
N VAL A 540 -4.80 7.26 14.45
CA VAL A 540 -6.06 6.89 15.10
C VAL A 540 -5.93 5.54 15.82
N TYR A 541 -5.35 4.53 15.16
CA TYR A 541 -5.13 3.24 15.80
C TYR A 541 -4.17 3.34 16.98
N GLN A 542 -3.05 4.05 16.85
CA GLN A 542 -2.08 4.18 17.94
C GLN A 542 -2.65 4.97 19.14
N ALA A 543 -3.51 5.96 18.88
CA ALA A 543 -4.26 6.65 19.91
C ALA A 543 -5.30 5.75 20.60
N LEU A 544 -6.02 4.92 19.83
CA LEU A 544 -6.93 3.91 20.36
C LEU A 544 -6.19 2.89 21.23
N LYS A 545 -5.06 2.37 20.75
CA LYS A 545 -4.23 1.42 21.49
C LYS A 545 -3.79 2.01 22.83
N ALA A 546 -3.35 3.26 22.82
CA ALA A 546 -3.06 3.97 24.06
C ALA A 546 -4.31 4.07 24.94
N TYR A 547 -5.45 4.54 24.44
CA TYR A 547 -6.68 4.62 25.22
C TYR A 547 -7.03 3.28 25.90
N ASN A 548 -7.03 2.19 25.14
CA ASN A 548 -7.37 0.84 25.59
C ASN A 548 -6.37 0.26 26.60
N ARG A 549 -5.08 0.62 26.49
CA ARG A 549 -4.04 0.23 27.46
C ARG A 549 -4.12 0.97 28.79
N ASP A 550 -4.93 2.02 28.89
CA ASP A 550 -5.11 2.71 30.17
C ASP A 550 -5.88 1.85 31.16
N PRO A 551 -5.33 1.55 32.35
CA PRO A 551 -6.09 0.87 33.40
C PRO A 551 -7.41 1.57 33.73
N ALA A 552 -7.48 2.90 33.57
CA ALA A 552 -8.72 3.66 33.75
C ALA A 552 -9.82 3.28 32.75
N ASN A 553 -9.46 2.74 31.58
CA ASN A 553 -10.38 2.36 30.51
C ASN A 553 -10.57 0.83 30.39
N ALA A 554 -10.10 0.04 31.36
CA ALA A 554 -10.21 -1.43 31.32
C ALA A 554 -11.65 -1.94 31.15
N ASN A 555 -12.63 -1.21 31.69
CA ASN A 555 -14.06 -1.56 31.62
C ASN A 555 -14.80 -0.95 30.41
N ARG A 556 -14.10 -0.22 29.54
CA ARG A 556 -14.66 0.45 28.36
C ARG A 556 -13.66 0.43 27.22
N GLN A 557 -13.36 -0.77 26.72
CA GLN A 557 -12.54 -0.93 25.53
C GLN A 557 -13.29 -0.43 24.30
N LEU A 558 -12.61 0.30 23.45
CA LEU A 558 -13.13 0.79 22.17
C LEU A 558 -12.57 -0.03 21.02
N THR A 559 -13.29 -0.05 19.91
CA THR A 559 -12.86 -0.64 18.64
C THR A 559 -12.35 0.42 17.69
N MET A 560 -11.74 0.00 16.56
CA MET A 560 -11.35 0.95 15.51
C MET A 560 -12.54 1.73 14.96
N MET A 561 -13.72 1.11 14.88
CA MET A 561 -14.98 1.77 14.46
C MET A 561 -15.44 2.85 15.44
N ASP A 562 -15.16 2.71 16.74
CA ASP A 562 -15.44 3.75 17.74
C ASP A 562 -14.42 4.90 17.69
N ALA A 563 -13.17 4.58 17.30
CA ALA A 563 -12.08 5.53 17.24
C ALA A 563 -12.18 6.43 15.99
N MET A 564 -12.49 5.85 14.84
CA MET A 564 -12.73 6.58 13.60
C MET A 564 -13.97 7.46 13.69
N ARG A 565 -13.98 8.52 12.88
CA ARG A 565 -15.13 9.40 12.75
C ARG A 565 -15.73 9.28 11.37
N SER A 566 -17.05 9.16 11.32
CA SER A 566 -17.75 9.20 10.03
C SER A 566 -18.03 10.61 9.55
N LYS A 567 -18.40 11.49 10.48
CA LYS A 567 -18.57 12.92 10.24
C LYS A 567 -17.50 13.73 10.95
N VAL A 568 -17.06 14.79 10.29
CA VAL A 568 -16.13 15.79 10.83
C VAL A 568 -16.78 16.41 12.07
N TYR A 569 -16.12 16.26 13.22
CA TYR A 569 -16.69 16.64 14.52
C TYR A 569 -17.08 18.13 14.60
N ASP A 570 -16.24 19.02 14.06
CA ASP A 570 -16.44 20.47 14.10
C ASP A 570 -17.27 21.00 12.91
N SER A 571 -17.79 20.12 12.04
CA SER A 571 -18.65 20.53 10.92
C SER A 571 -20.01 21.00 11.43
N PRO A 572 -20.62 22.06 10.87
CA PRO A 572 -21.95 22.51 11.28
C PRO A 572 -22.99 21.42 11.04
N ALA A 573 -24.02 21.37 11.89
CA ALA A 573 -25.12 20.44 11.73
C ALA A 573 -26.23 21.05 10.85
N VAL A 574 -26.72 20.27 9.88
CA VAL A 574 -27.91 20.57 9.09
C VAL A 574 -28.91 19.43 9.32
N ALA A 575 -30.15 19.76 9.68
CA ALA A 575 -31.18 18.78 10.02
C ALA A 575 -30.76 17.73 11.07
N GLY A 576 -29.91 18.13 12.04
CA GLY A 576 -29.49 17.28 13.15
C GLY A 576 -28.26 16.39 12.89
N ALA A 577 -27.65 16.45 11.70
CA ALA A 577 -26.41 15.73 11.39
C ALA A 577 -25.31 16.70 10.93
N ASN A 578 -24.06 16.46 11.34
CA ASN A 578 -22.90 17.18 10.82
C ASN A 578 -22.86 17.07 9.29
N LEU A 579 -22.73 18.20 8.62
CA LEU A 579 -22.83 18.35 7.17
C LEU A 579 -21.79 17.50 6.44
N THR A 580 -20.56 17.48 6.94
CA THR A 580 -19.40 16.93 6.21
C THR A 580 -18.97 15.59 6.78
N SER A 581 -18.96 14.55 5.94
CA SER A 581 -18.27 13.28 6.24
C SER A 581 -16.75 13.45 6.21
N GLU A 582 -15.99 12.67 6.98
CA GLU A 582 -14.52 12.66 6.88
C GLU A 582 -14.02 12.31 5.46
N PHE A 583 -14.74 11.44 4.73
CA PHE A 583 -14.42 11.14 3.33
C PHE A 583 -14.57 12.37 2.42
N SER A 584 -15.74 13.00 2.41
CA SER A 584 -15.94 14.27 1.67
C SER A 584 -14.94 15.37 2.07
N ASN A 585 -14.55 15.43 3.35
CA ASN A 585 -13.53 16.36 3.85
C ASN A 585 -12.15 16.04 3.24
N GLN A 586 -11.76 14.77 3.22
CA GLN A 586 -10.55 14.32 2.57
C GLN A 586 -10.55 14.66 1.07
N LEU A 587 -11.63 14.38 0.34
CA LEU A 587 -11.73 14.76 -1.08
C LEU A 587 -11.58 16.29 -1.27
N GLU A 588 -12.17 17.09 -0.37
CA GLU A 588 -12.09 18.56 -0.44
C GLU A 588 -10.67 19.07 -0.21
N LYS A 589 -9.88 18.42 0.66
CA LYS A 589 -8.46 18.74 0.88
C LYS A 589 -7.69 18.79 -0.44
N ARG A 590 -7.95 17.85 -1.36
CA ARG A 590 -7.24 17.78 -2.65
C ARG A 590 -7.89 18.55 -3.75
N ARG A 591 -9.22 18.52 -3.81
CA ARG A 591 -9.97 19.34 -4.75
C ARG A 591 -9.57 20.81 -4.60
N SER A 592 -9.48 21.31 -3.36
CA SER A 592 -9.07 22.70 -3.10
C SER A 592 -7.67 23.02 -3.63
N VAL A 593 -6.68 22.18 -3.34
CA VAL A 593 -5.28 22.36 -3.78
C VAL A 593 -5.16 22.48 -5.30
N VAL A 594 -5.86 21.64 -6.07
CA VAL A 594 -5.78 21.69 -7.54
C VAL A 594 -6.65 22.81 -8.13
N SER A 595 -7.72 23.22 -7.44
CA SER A 595 -8.75 24.09 -8.04
C SER A 595 -8.57 25.57 -7.73
N TYR A 596 -8.19 25.94 -6.51
CA TYR A 596 -8.43 27.28 -5.98
C TYR A 596 -7.20 28.17 -5.90
N ALA A 597 -7.39 29.45 -6.23
CA ALA A 597 -6.34 30.47 -6.17
C ALA A 597 -5.75 30.66 -4.76
N THR A 598 -6.52 30.37 -3.70
CA THR A 598 -6.04 30.43 -2.32
C THR A 598 -4.89 29.45 -2.06
N SER A 599 -4.89 28.29 -2.73
CA SER A 599 -3.80 27.33 -2.60
C SER A 599 -2.51 27.82 -3.26
N ASP A 600 -2.61 28.58 -4.35
CA ASP A 600 -1.45 29.22 -5.00
C ASP A 600 -0.83 30.30 -4.11
N ALA A 601 -1.67 31.04 -3.38
CA ALA A 601 -1.22 32.03 -2.41
C ALA A 601 -0.54 31.39 -1.19
N ALA A 602 -1.04 30.24 -0.74
CA ALA A 602 -0.47 29.49 0.38
C ALA A 602 0.83 28.76 0.00
N ASN A 603 0.96 28.32 -1.25
CA ASN A 603 2.16 27.65 -1.76
C ASN A 603 2.47 28.12 -3.19
N PRO A 604 3.50 28.97 -3.38
CA PRO A 604 3.87 29.51 -4.68
C PRO A 604 4.23 28.48 -5.76
N SER A 605 4.58 27.25 -5.36
CA SER A 605 4.85 26.15 -6.29
C SER A 605 3.58 25.59 -6.94
N TYR A 606 2.40 25.88 -6.38
CA TYR A 606 1.12 25.48 -6.93
C TYR A 606 0.60 26.50 -7.92
N LYS A 607 -0.09 25.97 -8.93
CA LYS A 607 -0.80 26.74 -9.95
C LYS A 607 -2.14 26.06 -10.16
N SER A 608 -3.17 26.62 -9.58
CA SER A 608 -4.53 26.10 -9.58
C SER A 608 -5.20 26.22 -10.94
N ILE A 609 -6.31 25.49 -11.12
CA ILE A 609 -7.14 25.63 -12.32
C ILE A 609 -7.74 27.04 -12.39
N GLU A 610 -8.15 27.65 -11.26
CA GLU A 610 -8.69 29.00 -11.22
C GLU A 610 -7.73 30.06 -11.79
N THR A 611 -6.42 29.97 -11.50
CA THR A 611 -5.44 30.97 -11.94
C THR A 611 -4.75 30.62 -13.26
N SER A 612 -4.63 29.32 -13.55
CA SER A 612 -3.67 28.84 -14.56
C SER A 612 -4.26 27.83 -15.54
N GLY A 613 -5.51 27.40 -15.34
CA GLY A 613 -6.14 26.36 -16.14
C GLY A 613 -5.48 24.97 -15.96
N PRO A 614 -5.61 24.07 -16.95
CA PRO A 614 -6.35 24.25 -18.21
C PRO A 614 -7.84 24.55 -18.00
N PHE A 615 -8.48 25.12 -19.01
CA PHE A 615 -9.90 25.42 -18.98
C PHE A 615 -10.65 24.44 -19.88
N LYS A 616 -11.90 24.13 -19.53
CA LYS A 616 -12.76 23.32 -20.39
C LYS A 616 -12.99 24.05 -21.73
N PRO A 617 -12.84 23.39 -22.89
CA PRO A 617 -12.98 24.01 -24.21
C PRO A 617 -14.26 24.83 -24.36
N GLY A 618 -14.13 26.07 -24.85
CA GLY A 618 -15.25 26.99 -25.06
C GLY A 618 -15.70 27.73 -23.80
N ARG A 619 -15.05 27.49 -22.65
CA ARG A 619 -15.37 28.16 -21.38
C ARG A 619 -14.31 29.17 -20.94
N GLU A 620 -13.26 29.39 -21.72
CA GLU A 620 -12.11 30.25 -21.38
C GLU A 620 -12.51 31.69 -21.02
N ALA A 621 -13.62 32.19 -21.57
CA ALA A 621 -14.15 33.53 -21.32
C ALA A 621 -15.15 33.61 -20.15
N GLY A 622 -15.47 32.49 -19.49
CA GLY A 622 -16.50 32.45 -18.45
C GLY A 622 -17.92 32.72 -18.99
N PRO A 623 -18.47 31.84 -19.84
CA PRO A 623 -19.74 32.09 -20.53
C PRO A 623 -20.95 31.99 -19.59
N THR A 624 -22.05 32.60 -20.03
CA THR A 624 -23.39 32.26 -19.52
C THR A 624 -23.94 31.11 -20.36
N VAL A 625 -24.34 30.03 -19.68
CA VAL A 625 -24.76 28.77 -20.30
C VAL A 625 -26.18 28.40 -19.86
N THR A 626 -26.87 27.66 -20.72
CA THR A 626 -28.09 26.93 -20.33
C THR A 626 -27.70 25.54 -19.88
N ALA A 627 -28.32 25.04 -18.82
CA ALA A 627 -28.10 23.68 -18.33
C ALA A 627 -29.38 23.06 -17.79
N THR A 628 -29.42 21.73 -17.78
CA THR A 628 -30.45 20.96 -17.08
C THR A 628 -29.86 20.42 -15.78
N LEU A 629 -30.51 20.71 -14.65
CA LEU A 629 -30.13 20.18 -13.35
C LEU A 629 -30.45 18.68 -13.29
N LEU A 630 -29.47 17.84 -12.97
CA LEU A 630 -29.62 16.38 -12.98
C LEU A 630 -29.93 15.80 -11.59
N ASP A 631 -29.73 16.58 -10.53
CA ASP A 631 -30.06 16.21 -9.16
C ASP A 631 -30.51 17.43 -8.34
N GLY A 632 -30.76 17.22 -7.04
CA GLY A 632 -31.15 18.26 -6.08
C GLY A 632 -29.98 19.10 -5.54
N GLY A 633 -28.76 18.87 -6.00
CA GLY A 633 -27.55 19.49 -5.45
C GLY A 633 -27.23 19.07 -4.02
N ARG A 634 -26.10 19.57 -3.51
CA ARG A 634 -25.66 19.41 -2.13
C ARG A 634 -24.78 20.57 -1.69
N ILE A 635 -24.72 20.81 -0.39
CA ILE A 635 -23.76 21.75 0.20
C ILE A 635 -22.46 21.00 0.49
N ILE A 636 -21.34 21.59 0.10
CA ILE A 636 -19.99 21.14 0.46
C ILE A 636 -19.37 22.20 1.37
N GLN A 637 -18.82 21.77 2.51
CA GLN A 637 -18.00 22.62 3.36
C GLN A 637 -16.55 22.60 2.83
N GLY A 638 -15.86 23.73 2.91
CA GLY A 638 -14.41 23.77 2.70
C GLY A 638 -13.66 22.89 3.71
N PHE A 639 -12.42 22.55 3.37
CA PHE A 639 -11.63 21.57 4.12
C PHE A 639 -11.46 21.97 5.59
N VAL A 640 -11.70 21.02 6.49
CA VAL A 640 -11.47 21.12 7.93
C VAL A 640 -10.19 20.37 8.28
N GLY A 641 -9.17 21.11 8.68
CA GLY A 641 -7.79 20.64 8.88
C GLY A 641 -7.64 19.50 9.88
N PRO A 642 -8.17 19.61 11.11
CA PRO A 642 -8.11 18.51 12.07
C PRO A 642 -9.04 17.36 11.67
N GLN A 643 -8.44 16.24 11.26
CA GLN A 643 -9.16 15.03 10.83
C GLN A 643 -9.29 14.02 11.97
N ASN A 644 -10.34 13.20 11.96
CA ASN A 644 -10.63 12.20 12.99
C ASN A 644 -10.65 12.75 14.42
N LYS A 645 -11.16 13.98 14.59
CA LYS A 645 -11.35 14.55 15.93
C LYS A 645 -12.36 13.73 16.72
N ASN A 646 -11.90 13.09 17.79
CA ASN A 646 -12.71 12.22 18.63
C ASN A 646 -12.43 12.49 20.13
N PRO A 647 -13.24 13.32 20.79
CA PRO A 647 -13.07 13.64 22.21
C PRO A 647 -13.18 12.45 23.17
N ALA A 648 -13.68 11.29 22.72
CA ALA A 648 -13.69 10.08 23.54
C ALA A 648 -12.28 9.50 23.77
N ILE A 649 -11.31 9.85 22.92
CA ILE A 649 -9.92 9.39 22.98
C ILE A 649 -9.02 10.63 23.18
N PRO A 650 -8.32 10.77 24.33
CA PRO A 650 -7.57 11.99 24.65
C PRO A 650 -6.58 12.44 23.57
N LEU A 651 -5.85 11.51 22.96
CA LEU A 651 -4.89 11.80 21.88
C LEU A 651 -5.54 12.24 20.56
N LEU A 652 -6.86 12.06 20.41
CA LEU A 652 -7.65 12.49 19.26
C LEU A 652 -8.60 13.65 19.58
N ALA A 653 -8.58 14.17 20.81
CA ALA A 653 -9.56 15.16 21.26
C ALA A 653 -9.57 16.45 20.41
N ASN A 654 -8.44 16.77 19.80
CA ASN A 654 -8.27 17.91 18.89
C ASN A 654 -8.18 17.52 17.41
N GLY A 655 -8.28 16.22 17.08
CA GLY A 655 -8.00 15.69 15.74
C GLY A 655 -6.51 15.69 15.41
N ILE A 656 -6.17 15.12 14.25
CA ILE A 656 -4.81 15.07 13.73
C ILE A 656 -4.70 15.97 12.50
N VAL A 657 -3.64 16.78 12.45
CA VAL A 657 -3.32 17.65 11.31
C VAL A 657 -2.06 17.15 10.63
N THR A 658 -2.20 16.60 9.43
CA THR A 658 -1.08 16.04 8.67
C THR A 658 -0.24 17.15 8.02
N ALA A 659 0.92 17.46 8.59
CA ALA A 659 1.75 18.60 8.19
C ALA A 659 2.57 18.40 6.89
N THR A 660 2.91 17.15 6.57
CA THR A 660 3.72 16.81 5.38
C THR A 660 2.95 16.96 4.07
N ASP A 661 1.64 17.09 4.17
CA ASP A 661 0.74 17.07 3.05
C ASP A 661 -0.03 18.38 2.92
N GLN A 662 0.53 19.33 2.16
CA GLN A 662 0.04 20.72 2.10
C GLN A 662 -1.43 20.81 1.65
N PHE A 663 -2.16 21.76 2.25
CA PHE A 663 -3.58 22.01 2.00
C PHE A 663 -3.95 23.47 2.30
N THR A 664 -5.15 23.88 1.91
CA THR A 664 -5.79 25.12 2.37
C THR A 664 -6.89 24.78 3.37
N ASN A 665 -6.75 25.23 4.62
CA ASN A 665 -7.78 25.06 5.64
C ASN A 665 -8.87 26.13 5.43
N ASP A 666 -10.12 25.71 5.26
CA ASP A 666 -11.25 26.61 5.00
C ASP A 666 -12.57 26.13 5.63
N PRO A 667 -12.63 25.97 6.96
CA PRO A 667 -13.80 25.41 7.64
C PRO A 667 -15.05 26.32 7.56
N ALA A 668 -14.87 27.60 7.20
CA ALA A 668 -15.95 28.57 7.07
C ALA A 668 -16.39 28.81 5.61
N GLY A 669 -15.75 28.15 4.64
CA GLY A 669 -16.14 28.19 3.24
C GLY A 669 -17.27 27.21 2.95
N TYR A 670 -18.20 27.62 2.10
CA TYR A 670 -19.29 26.75 1.64
C TYR A 670 -19.43 26.83 0.12
N TYR A 671 -19.92 25.75 -0.46
CA TYR A 671 -20.16 25.64 -1.90
C TYR A 671 -21.49 24.91 -2.10
N VAL A 672 -22.23 25.27 -3.14
CA VAL A 672 -23.34 24.44 -3.62
C VAL A 672 -22.87 23.71 -4.86
N GLN A 673 -22.90 22.39 -4.81
CA GLN A 673 -22.49 21.48 -5.87
C GLN A 673 -23.70 20.76 -6.45
N VAL A 674 -23.73 20.59 -7.77
CA VAL A 674 -24.88 20.03 -8.49
C VAL A 674 -24.44 19.28 -9.73
N SER A 675 -25.05 18.12 -9.98
CA SER A 675 -24.87 17.43 -11.27
C SER A 675 -25.68 18.15 -12.33
N VAL A 676 -25.06 18.47 -13.47
CA VAL A 676 -25.69 19.24 -14.54
C VAL A 676 -25.37 18.67 -15.91
N GLN A 677 -26.32 18.82 -16.83
CA GLN A 677 -26.09 18.69 -18.25
C GLN A 677 -26.02 20.10 -18.84
N VAL A 678 -24.80 20.60 -19.06
CA VAL A 678 -24.62 21.89 -19.72
C VAL A 678 -24.85 21.74 -21.23
N GLN A 679 -25.52 22.73 -21.82
CA GLN A 679 -25.82 22.79 -23.24
C GLN A 679 -24.76 23.66 -23.94
N ASP A 680 -23.54 23.12 -24.06
CA ASP A 680 -22.44 23.74 -24.79
C ASP A 680 -21.67 22.69 -25.64
N GLY A 681 -20.55 23.10 -26.24
CA GLY A 681 -19.73 22.22 -27.09
C GLY A 681 -18.85 21.24 -26.32
N TYR A 682 -18.76 21.30 -24.99
CA TYR A 682 -17.86 20.47 -24.21
C TYR A 682 -18.36 19.03 -24.09
N GLN A 683 -17.52 18.07 -24.47
CA GLN A 683 -17.90 16.65 -24.57
C GLN A 683 -17.49 15.80 -23.36
N GLY A 684 -16.95 16.42 -22.30
CA GLY A 684 -16.43 15.70 -21.13
C GLY A 684 -15.00 15.19 -21.29
N PHE A 685 -14.23 15.75 -22.24
CA PHE A 685 -12.82 15.45 -22.44
C PHE A 685 -12.03 16.68 -22.90
N LEU A 686 -10.71 16.67 -22.68
CA LEU A 686 -9.81 17.67 -23.24
C LEU A 686 -9.34 17.19 -24.63
N PRO A 687 -9.56 17.96 -25.72
CA PRO A 687 -9.08 17.60 -27.05
C PRO A 687 -7.55 17.56 -27.10
N ASP A 688 -7.02 16.67 -27.94
CA ASP A 688 -5.58 16.60 -28.15
C ASP A 688 -5.07 17.83 -28.92
N ASN A 689 -3.87 18.29 -28.55
CA ASN A 689 -3.23 19.49 -29.09
C ASN A 689 -4.01 20.79 -28.90
N LEU A 690 -4.94 20.84 -27.92
CA LEU A 690 -5.59 22.08 -27.53
C LEU A 690 -4.55 23.04 -26.96
N THR A 691 -4.42 24.22 -27.56
CA THR A 691 -3.50 25.27 -27.09
C THR A 691 -4.29 26.37 -26.40
N GLN A 692 -3.99 26.62 -25.13
CA GLN A 692 -4.59 27.68 -24.32
C GLN A 692 -3.51 28.53 -23.68
N PHE A 693 -3.77 29.83 -23.57
CA PHE A 693 -2.97 30.72 -22.73
C PHE A 693 -3.25 30.40 -21.26
N SER A 694 -2.21 30.07 -20.50
CA SER A 694 -2.27 29.83 -19.06
C SER A 694 -1.88 31.12 -18.33
N PRO A 695 -2.83 31.83 -17.69
CA PRO A 695 -2.56 33.17 -17.13
C PRO A 695 -1.53 33.12 -16.00
N GLY A 696 -1.69 32.23 -15.02
CA GLY A 696 -0.75 32.09 -13.91
C GLY A 696 0.61 31.50 -14.29
N MET A 697 0.76 30.94 -15.48
CA MET A 697 2.06 30.56 -16.07
C MET A 697 2.61 31.60 -17.04
N ASN A 698 1.80 32.60 -17.42
CA ASN A 698 2.11 33.62 -18.42
C ASN A 698 2.67 33.06 -19.75
N ARG A 699 2.09 31.96 -20.25
CA ARG A 699 2.47 31.34 -21.52
C ARG A 699 1.35 30.47 -22.08
N SER A 700 1.36 30.25 -23.39
CA SER A 700 0.52 29.23 -24.00
C SER A 700 1.07 27.83 -23.77
N ILE A 701 0.18 26.88 -23.52
CA ILE A 701 0.49 25.46 -23.34
C ILE A 701 -0.37 24.68 -24.32
N THR A 702 0.26 23.81 -25.10
CA THR A 702 -0.42 22.81 -25.92
C THR A 702 -0.56 21.55 -25.09
N TYR A 703 -1.79 21.20 -24.74
CA TYR A 703 -2.08 20.06 -23.90
C TYR A 703 -2.26 18.79 -24.71
N ARG A 704 -1.75 17.68 -24.17
CA ARG A 704 -2.18 16.33 -24.52
C ARG A 704 -3.62 16.16 -24.06
N GLY A 705 -4.45 15.63 -24.95
CA GLY A 705 -5.85 15.35 -24.67
C GLY A 705 -6.05 14.12 -23.77
N GLY A 706 -7.24 13.99 -23.22
CA GLY A 706 -7.68 12.83 -22.47
C GLY A 706 -9.07 12.97 -21.86
N PRO A 707 -9.64 11.86 -21.35
CA PRO A 707 -10.99 11.83 -20.80
C PRO A 707 -11.07 12.57 -19.47
N VAL A 708 -12.15 13.31 -19.22
CA VAL A 708 -12.38 14.04 -17.96
C VAL A 708 -13.63 13.47 -17.28
N GLU A 709 -14.84 13.90 -17.66
CA GLU A 709 -16.10 13.28 -17.24
C GLU A 709 -16.48 12.07 -18.09
N SER A 710 -15.91 11.94 -19.30
CA SER A 710 -16.13 10.79 -20.18
C SER A 710 -15.52 9.48 -19.67
N VAL A 711 -14.85 9.53 -18.52
CA VAL A 711 -14.47 8.37 -17.71
C VAL A 711 -15.68 7.66 -17.10
N HIS A 712 -16.86 8.28 -17.13
CA HIS A 712 -18.13 7.68 -16.78
C HIS A 712 -19.05 7.57 -18.01
N ALA A 713 -19.81 6.48 -18.08
CA ALA A 713 -20.70 6.20 -19.20
C ALA A 713 -21.86 7.21 -19.32
N LYS A 714 -22.32 7.76 -18.19
CA LYS A 714 -23.43 8.73 -18.17
C LYS A 714 -22.95 10.13 -18.57
N PRO A 715 -23.73 10.86 -19.40
CA PRO A 715 -23.44 12.26 -19.71
C PRO A 715 -23.72 13.17 -18.51
N GLY A 716 -23.10 14.34 -18.53
CA GLY A 716 -23.18 15.33 -17.45
C GLY A 716 -21.83 15.59 -16.79
N GLU A 717 -21.82 16.61 -15.94
CA GLU A 717 -20.68 17.04 -15.14
C GLU A 717 -21.15 17.49 -13.76
N VAL A 718 -20.24 17.52 -12.78
CA VAL A 718 -20.52 18.06 -11.46
C VAL A 718 -19.89 19.45 -11.37
N LEU A 719 -20.73 20.48 -11.31
CA LEU A 719 -20.29 21.87 -11.13
C LEU A 719 -20.60 22.34 -9.71
N ARG A 720 -19.84 23.32 -9.23
CA ARG A 720 -20.16 23.98 -7.96
C ARG A 720 -20.04 25.49 -8.06
N THR A 721 -20.63 26.19 -7.11
CA THR A 721 -20.49 27.63 -6.97
C THR A 721 -19.07 28.03 -6.63
N ARG A 722 -18.72 29.29 -6.89
CA ARG A 722 -17.61 29.93 -6.17
C ARG A 722 -17.85 29.86 -4.67
N ARG A 723 -16.77 30.01 -3.90
CA ARG A 723 -16.79 30.00 -2.43
C ARG A 723 -17.80 31.02 -1.89
N LEU A 724 -18.74 30.54 -1.09
CA LEU A 724 -19.71 31.32 -0.34
C LEU A 724 -19.15 31.69 1.04
N GLY A 725 -19.64 32.78 1.61
CA GLY A 725 -19.20 33.27 2.91
C GLY A 725 -19.90 32.59 4.09
N SER A 726 -21.06 31.96 3.85
CA SER A 726 -21.88 31.39 4.91
C SER A 726 -22.70 30.17 4.48
N LEU A 727 -23.06 29.34 5.48
CA LEU A 727 -23.96 28.21 5.29
C LEU A 727 -25.38 28.67 4.88
N ALA A 728 -25.83 29.82 5.38
CA ALA A 728 -27.16 30.36 5.08
C ALA A 728 -27.31 30.71 3.59
N GLU A 729 -26.29 31.31 2.98
CA GLU A 729 -26.27 31.55 1.53
C GLU A 729 -26.29 30.24 0.74
N ALA A 730 -25.52 29.24 1.17
CA ALA A 730 -25.51 27.93 0.54
C ALA A 730 -26.88 27.23 0.61
N GLN A 731 -27.57 27.32 1.76
CA GLN A 731 -28.93 26.81 1.92
C GLN A 731 -29.95 27.56 1.05
N ALA A 732 -29.82 28.89 0.95
CA ALA A 732 -30.68 29.70 0.10
C ALA A 732 -30.52 29.35 -1.39
N ILE A 733 -29.29 29.11 -1.85
CA ILE A 733 -29.03 28.65 -3.22
C ILE A 733 -29.60 27.24 -3.43
N LEU A 734 -29.29 26.28 -2.55
CA LEU A 734 -29.73 24.89 -2.65
C LEU A 734 -31.25 24.79 -2.75
N ALA A 735 -31.99 25.64 -2.01
CA ALA A 735 -33.45 25.68 -2.05
C ALA A 735 -34.04 26.07 -3.42
N THR A 736 -33.24 26.61 -4.34
CA THR A 736 -33.69 26.95 -5.71
C THR A 736 -33.44 25.81 -6.72
N ILE A 737 -32.71 24.77 -6.33
CA ILE A 737 -32.33 23.65 -7.19
C ILE A 737 -33.42 22.58 -7.15
N SER A 738 -33.82 22.11 -8.34
CA SER A 738 -34.74 20.98 -8.50
C SER A 738 -34.36 20.18 -9.74
N GLN A 739 -34.26 18.86 -9.59
CA GLN A 739 -33.93 17.96 -10.69
C GLN A 739 -34.87 18.15 -11.90
N GLY A 740 -34.31 18.12 -13.10
CA GLY A 740 -35.00 18.30 -14.37
C GLY A 740 -35.27 19.75 -14.77
N ARG A 741 -35.07 20.72 -13.87
CA ARG A 741 -35.25 22.14 -14.19
C ARG A 741 -34.16 22.61 -15.16
N SER A 742 -34.58 23.27 -16.24
CA SER A 742 -33.68 24.01 -17.12
C SER A 742 -33.40 25.37 -16.50
N VAL A 743 -32.12 25.74 -16.47
CA VAL A 743 -31.64 26.97 -15.83
C VAL A 743 -30.59 27.65 -16.68
N THR A 744 -30.43 28.96 -16.46
CA THR A 744 -29.30 29.74 -16.94
C THR A 744 -28.35 30.02 -15.78
N MET A 745 -27.05 29.83 -16.00
CA MET A 745 -26.00 30.15 -15.02
C MET A 745 -24.77 30.74 -15.72
N THR A 746 -24.01 31.57 -15.01
CA THR A 746 -22.73 32.09 -15.49
C THR A 746 -21.59 31.29 -14.87
N LEU A 747 -20.61 30.91 -15.69
CA LEU A 747 -19.43 30.16 -15.26
C LEU A 747 -18.20 31.06 -15.23
N THR A 748 -17.23 30.74 -14.38
CA THR A 748 -15.86 31.24 -14.50
C THR A 748 -15.11 30.45 -15.58
N PRO A 749 -13.90 30.90 -16.00
CA PRO A 749 -13.04 30.09 -16.88
C PRO A 749 -12.75 28.68 -16.34
N ALA A 750 -12.64 28.55 -15.01
CA ALA A 750 -12.44 27.27 -14.32
C ALA A 750 -13.73 26.44 -14.16
N SER A 751 -14.84 26.84 -14.79
CA SER A 751 -16.16 26.18 -14.68
C SER A 751 -16.73 26.16 -13.26
N GLU A 752 -16.40 27.14 -12.43
CA GLU A 752 -17.09 27.38 -11.16
C GLU A 752 -18.28 28.32 -11.41
N ILE A 753 -19.42 28.07 -10.79
CA ILE A 753 -20.66 28.84 -10.98
C ILE A 753 -20.55 30.18 -10.26
N VAL A 754 -20.73 31.27 -11.00
CA VAL A 754 -20.72 32.64 -10.48
C VAL A 754 -21.95 32.85 -9.61
N VAL A 755 -21.74 33.42 -8.42
CA VAL A 755 -22.80 33.74 -7.47
C VAL A 755 -23.12 35.23 -7.57
N PRO A 756 -24.33 35.63 -8.00
CA PRO A 756 -24.75 37.03 -8.01
C PRO A 756 -25.03 37.56 -6.58
N ALA A 757 -25.21 38.88 -6.46
CA ALA A 757 -25.46 39.52 -5.16
C ALA A 757 -26.73 38.99 -4.46
N ASP A 758 -27.80 38.74 -5.21
CA ASP A 758 -28.91 37.92 -4.73
C ASP A 758 -28.60 36.45 -5.04
N VAL A 759 -28.14 35.72 -4.02
CA VAL A 759 -27.70 34.34 -4.16
C VAL A 759 -28.80 33.41 -4.71
N THR A 760 -30.08 33.72 -4.52
CA THR A 760 -31.18 32.91 -5.05
C THR A 760 -31.26 32.94 -6.58
N GLN A 761 -30.62 33.93 -7.21
CA GLN A 761 -30.54 34.10 -8.66
C GLN A 761 -29.34 33.38 -9.29
N THR A 762 -28.68 32.47 -8.56
CA THR A 762 -27.56 31.66 -9.07
C THR A 762 -28.01 30.72 -10.20
N PHE A 763 -29.22 30.18 -10.10
CA PHE A 763 -29.84 29.28 -11.09
C PHE A 763 -31.16 29.89 -11.61
N ARG A 764 -31.10 30.63 -12.72
CA ARG A 764 -32.25 31.40 -13.26
C ARG A 764 -33.13 30.55 -14.15
#